data_AF-R7ERE5-F1
#
_entry.id   AF-R7ERE5-F1
#
_cell.length_a   1.000
_cell.length_b   1.000
_cell.length_c   1.000
_cell.angle_alpha   90.00
_cell.angle_beta   90.00
_cell.angle_gamma   90.00
#
_symmetry.space_group_name_H-M   'P 1'
#
loop_
_entity.id
_entity.type
_entity.pdbx_description
1 polymer ?
#
loop_
_entity_poly.entity_id
_entity_poly.type
_entity_poly.pdbx_seq_one_letter_code
_entity_poly.pdbx_strand_id
1 'polypeptide(L)'
;MRKFRILALVLALLVILPAVVACKKTDDNGDGTGDNTKEVVYQPVDPADAVEHKDYTSVYDMIGAKVTIDMVTENDDGTAKVTYEGKDYELGMDFLSMAMVYNTTVPAGSTKYKTAEDVYNEWWKLYIQRWNLLVPEVPLYSNQYFDIYNAKIENFKTTPYWGPADAIIASKVKAGETNSVILGSTTDLSGAFRNAGWGKSSPGSSDLDIQNLTSGHETVMAGTDGSYVWNMKALASVPTSKVNDDGSLTYTIKVKNDLKFSDGSAITAKNYIAYLLANSTAVSVAAGGNGTVGNTVVGYTAFNIYDGTNDGKDVVIKEAKDGKEAVTAKASKYFSGVQLIDDYTFAVTFTSDYAGYYYAMINASFSPSALALYLGSAGDIVVDPTTKQCGLNDAFYAKTTVEGKETYKTAAEIVANLEWNSKIPYSGPYYVANYDASSHTATLKLNKQYPGDDVRGTASIETITYVKIVSETQLDMLKKGEVDVLAGITGGDDTKAALETVKSSNGKFAETHYDRAGYGKLGFRCDFGPTAFASVRRAIIYTINRPAFAQTFTGGYGSVVDGPYYEGFSAFKAVKDSIVLNKYTYSADSAVDELVEGGWVYNVRGEAFDASKDDIRYKKLEGYELSKDNLNFKSNDGKYSTVKIDGAYYMPLAINWYGTQPNSVTDQLITAWQTNPDSTTKIGMYITYTSTEFAPGLYGELSRMENYGYDGTPKLNAINFASGFTSAAYDYAFNWTINPDMYDDYSAAYVKDEADFWENYSK
;
A
#
# COMPACT_ATOMS: atom_id res chain seq x y z
N MET A 1 -7.86 16.07 26.84
CA MET A 1 -7.81 17.21 27.78
C MET A 1 -8.64 18.36 27.23
N ARG A 2 -9.84 18.58 27.78
CA ARG A 2 -10.64 19.80 27.58
C ARG A 2 -10.47 20.68 28.82
N LYS A 3 -10.28 21.99 28.65
CA LYS A 3 -10.91 23.05 29.47
C LYS A 3 -10.65 24.46 28.93
N PHE A 4 -11.76 25.10 28.50
CA PHE A 4 -12.20 26.49 28.74
C PHE A 4 -11.26 27.69 28.56
N ARG A 5 -11.71 28.67 27.76
CA ARG A 5 -12.15 30.00 28.24
C ARG A 5 -13.02 30.73 27.20
N ILE A 6 -14.01 31.46 27.71
CA ILE A 6 -15.02 32.26 27.01
C ILE A 6 -14.73 33.75 27.25
N LEU A 7 -15.12 34.59 26.27
CA LEU A 7 -15.42 36.04 26.28
C LEU A 7 -14.27 37.07 26.18
N ALA A 8 -14.18 37.74 25.02
CA ALA A 8 -14.52 39.16 24.84
C ALA A 8 -14.49 39.58 23.34
N LEU A 9 -15.59 40.19 22.87
CA LEU A 9 -15.72 40.86 21.57
C LEU A 9 -14.73 42.04 21.44
N VAL A 10 -14.13 42.24 20.26
CA VAL A 10 -14.09 43.54 19.56
C VAL A 10 -14.09 43.31 18.03
N LEU A 11 -15.07 43.95 17.39
CA LEU A 11 -15.25 44.17 15.96
C LEU A 11 -13.99 44.73 15.26
N ALA A 12 -13.62 44.17 14.11
CA ALA A 12 -13.13 44.95 12.95
C ALA A 12 -13.20 44.09 11.69
N LEU A 13 -14.29 44.28 10.93
CA LEU A 13 -14.35 43.96 9.50
C LEU A 13 -13.23 44.70 8.77
N LEU A 14 -12.47 44.02 7.93
CA LEU A 14 -11.88 44.60 6.73
C LEU A 14 -11.82 43.51 5.65
N VAL A 15 -12.91 43.48 4.88
CA VAL A 15 -13.06 42.73 3.63
C VAL A 15 -12.08 43.30 2.62
N ILE A 16 -11.12 42.50 2.15
CA ILE A 16 -10.30 42.82 0.98
C ILE A 16 -11.07 42.29 -0.24
N LEU A 17 -11.71 43.21 -0.96
CA LEU A 17 -12.22 42.97 -2.32
C LEU A 17 -11.05 42.95 -3.31
N PRO A 18 -10.99 42.00 -4.27
CA PRO A 18 -10.17 42.18 -5.46
C PRO A 18 -10.86 43.20 -6.39
N ALA A 19 -10.25 44.37 -6.53
CA ALA A 19 -10.69 45.40 -7.46
C ALA A 19 -10.34 44.98 -8.90
N VAL A 20 -11.37 44.63 -9.67
CA VAL A 20 -11.30 44.62 -11.15
C VAL A 20 -11.39 46.07 -11.60
N VAL A 21 -10.27 46.63 -12.06
CA VAL A 21 -10.26 47.94 -12.72
C VAL A 21 -10.69 47.76 -14.17
N ALA A 22 -11.94 48.08 -14.47
CA ALA A 22 -12.40 48.35 -15.82
C ALA A 22 -12.80 49.83 -15.92
N CYS A 23 -11.94 50.66 -16.51
CA CYS A 23 -12.26 52.03 -16.87
C CYS A 23 -13.24 52.05 -18.06
N LYS A 24 -14.39 52.70 -17.93
CA LYS A 24 -15.21 53.23 -19.06
C LYS A 24 -14.93 54.74 -19.18
N LYS A 25 -14.27 55.17 -20.27
CA LYS A 25 -14.80 55.78 -21.53
C LYS A 25 -15.48 57.15 -21.34
N THR A 26 -15.04 58.14 -22.11
CA THR A 26 -15.67 58.67 -23.36
C THR A 26 -14.56 59.37 -24.18
N ASP A 27 -14.53 59.44 -25.52
CA ASP A 27 -15.55 59.97 -26.44
C ASP A 27 -15.54 59.30 -27.83
N ASP A 28 -16.65 59.54 -28.51
CA ASP A 28 -17.13 59.09 -29.81
C ASP A 28 -16.17 59.18 -31.00
N ASN A 29 -16.26 58.18 -31.89
CA ASN A 29 -16.73 58.38 -33.28
C ASN A 29 -17.02 57.02 -33.92
N GLY A 30 -18.18 56.91 -34.56
CA GLY A 30 -18.76 55.65 -35.00
C GLY A 30 -18.13 55.02 -36.24
N ASP A 31 -18.17 53.69 -36.26
CA ASP A 31 -18.63 52.93 -37.40
C ASP A 31 -19.44 51.72 -36.90
N GLY A 32 -20.38 51.28 -37.73
CA GLY A 32 -21.29 50.18 -37.40
C GLY A 32 -20.65 48.85 -37.76
N THR A 33 -20.25 48.09 -36.74
CA THR A 33 -20.32 46.63 -36.76
C THR A 33 -20.93 46.19 -35.44
N GLY A 34 -22.21 45.79 -35.48
CA GLY A 34 -22.92 45.30 -34.30
C GLY A 34 -22.39 43.93 -33.91
N ASP A 35 -21.38 43.90 -33.05
CA ASP A 35 -21.03 42.70 -32.29
C ASP A 35 -22.06 42.53 -31.18
N ASN A 36 -23.07 41.69 -31.44
CA ASN A 36 -24.11 41.31 -30.48
C ASN A 36 -23.60 40.28 -29.46
N THR A 37 -22.43 40.51 -28.87
CA THR A 37 -21.99 39.71 -27.72
C THR A 37 -22.77 40.16 -26.49
N LYS A 38 -23.80 39.40 -26.08
CA LYS A 38 -24.42 39.57 -24.77
C LYS A 38 -23.32 39.57 -23.70
N GLU A 39 -23.34 40.56 -22.81
CA GLU A 39 -22.47 40.59 -21.64
C GLU A 39 -22.82 39.40 -20.74
N VAL A 40 -21.84 38.55 -20.44
CA VAL A 40 -22.01 37.37 -19.58
C VAL A 40 -21.99 37.81 -18.13
N VAL A 41 -23.04 37.47 -17.37
CA VAL A 41 -23.14 37.78 -15.95
C VAL A 41 -22.74 36.56 -15.13
N TYR A 42 -21.58 36.66 -14.47
CA TYR A 42 -21.12 35.64 -13.53
C TYR A 42 -21.82 35.79 -12.18
N GLN A 43 -22.51 34.73 -11.76
CA GLN A 43 -23.16 34.64 -10.46
C GLN A 43 -22.16 34.13 -9.41
N PRO A 44 -22.35 34.48 -8.12
CA PRO A 44 -21.62 33.82 -7.04
C PRO A 44 -21.85 32.31 -7.05
N VAL A 45 -20.78 31.55 -6.88
CA VAL A 45 -20.88 30.10 -6.64
C VAL A 45 -21.52 29.88 -5.26
N ASP A 46 -22.51 28.99 -5.19
CA ASP A 46 -23.16 28.61 -3.95
C ASP A 46 -22.90 27.13 -3.63
N PRO A 47 -22.04 26.80 -2.64
CA PRO A 47 -21.79 25.42 -2.24
C PRO A 47 -23.04 24.66 -1.75
N ALA A 48 -24.14 25.35 -1.42
CA ALA A 48 -25.40 24.71 -1.05
C ALA A 48 -26.13 24.07 -2.24
N ASP A 49 -25.74 24.41 -3.48
CA ASP A 49 -26.24 23.76 -4.69
C ASP A 49 -25.57 22.39 -4.94
N ALA A 50 -24.69 21.94 -4.03
CA ALA A 50 -24.02 20.67 -4.17
C ALA A 50 -25.00 19.49 -4.11
N VAL A 51 -24.72 18.45 -4.90
CA VAL A 51 -25.49 17.21 -4.96
C VAL A 51 -24.61 16.06 -4.51
N GLU A 52 -25.09 15.27 -3.57
CA GLU A 52 -24.39 14.10 -3.02
C GLU A 52 -25.31 12.88 -3.09
N HIS A 53 -24.72 11.69 -3.26
CA HIS A 53 -25.46 10.44 -3.13
C HIS A 53 -26.09 10.36 -1.74
N LYS A 54 -27.31 9.82 -1.69
CA LYS A 54 -28.03 9.61 -0.44
C LYS A 54 -27.86 8.20 0.10
N ASP A 55 -27.57 7.26 -0.80
CA ASP A 55 -27.35 5.86 -0.50
C ASP A 55 -26.01 5.42 -1.08
N TYR A 56 -25.11 4.98 -0.20
CA TYR A 56 -23.79 4.45 -0.54
C TYR A 56 -23.74 2.92 -0.40
N THR A 57 -24.89 2.25 -0.46
CA THR A 57 -24.97 0.79 -0.46
C THR A 57 -24.25 0.24 -1.70
N SER A 58 -23.23 -0.58 -1.48
CA SER A 58 -22.47 -1.24 -2.55
C SER A 58 -23.28 -2.35 -3.21
N VAL A 59 -23.13 -2.50 -4.54
CA VAL A 59 -23.64 -3.68 -5.27
C VAL A 59 -23.06 -4.97 -4.69
N TYR A 60 -21.80 -4.97 -4.24
CA TYR A 60 -21.18 -6.16 -3.65
C TYR A 60 -21.84 -6.56 -2.33
N ASP A 61 -22.18 -5.60 -1.46
CA ASP A 61 -22.87 -5.87 -0.20
C ASP A 61 -24.23 -6.54 -0.43
N MET A 62 -24.90 -6.18 -1.53
CA MET A 62 -26.24 -6.67 -1.85
C MET A 62 -26.24 -8.05 -2.50
N ILE A 63 -25.35 -8.30 -3.46
CA ILE A 63 -25.38 -9.53 -4.27
C ILE A 63 -24.05 -10.28 -4.34
N GLY A 64 -22.94 -9.71 -3.86
CA GLY A 64 -21.59 -10.24 -4.02
C GLY A 64 -21.42 -11.68 -3.54
N ALA A 65 -21.95 -12.01 -2.36
CA ALA A 65 -21.90 -13.37 -1.81
C ALA A 65 -22.72 -14.43 -2.60
N LYS A 66 -23.53 -14.00 -3.58
CA LYS A 66 -24.35 -14.86 -4.46
C LYS A 66 -23.78 -14.99 -5.87
N VAL A 67 -22.75 -14.23 -6.21
CA VAL A 67 -22.17 -14.19 -7.55
C VAL A 67 -20.94 -15.08 -7.64
N THR A 68 -20.95 -16.04 -8.56
CA THR A 68 -19.80 -16.85 -8.95
C THR A 68 -19.28 -16.41 -10.32
N ILE A 69 -18.01 -16.72 -10.61
CA ILE A 69 -17.35 -16.24 -11.85
C ILE A 69 -18.05 -16.69 -13.14
N ASP A 70 -18.72 -17.83 -13.13
CA ASP A 70 -19.46 -18.39 -14.27
C ASP A 70 -20.81 -17.68 -14.53
N MET A 71 -21.26 -16.83 -13.61
CA MET A 71 -22.41 -15.94 -13.81
C MET A 71 -22.03 -14.64 -14.54
N VAL A 72 -20.73 -14.32 -14.60
CA VAL A 72 -20.23 -13.06 -15.12
C VAL A 72 -20.06 -13.13 -16.63
N THR A 73 -20.52 -12.08 -17.31
CA THR A 73 -20.30 -11.86 -18.74
C THR A 73 -19.35 -10.69 -18.92
N GLU A 74 -18.25 -10.94 -19.62
CA GLU A 74 -17.30 -9.91 -20.08
C GLU A 74 -17.77 -9.33 -21.41
N ASN A 75 -17.74 -8.00 -21.53
CA ASN A 75 -18.07 -7.27 -22.74
C ASN A 75 -16.81 -6.98 -23.57
N ASP A 76 -16.98 -6.69 -24.87
CA ASP A 76 -15.88 -6.44 -25.81
C ASP A 76 -15.00 -5.24 -25.44
N ASP A 77 -15.54 -4.28 -24.67
CA ASP A 77 -14.82 -3.10 -24.17
C ASP A 77 -14.01 -3.37 -22.89
N GLY A 78 -14.04 -4.60 -22.38
CA GLY A 78 -13.36 -5.03 -21.15
C GLY A 78 -14.14 -4.79 -19.87
N THR A 79 -15.36 -4.22 -19.92
CA THR A 79 -16.27 -4.16 -18.78
C THR A 79 -16.88 -5.53 -18.49
N ALA A 80 -17.39 -5.72 -17.27
CA ALA A 80 -18.03 -6.97 -16.84
C ALA A 80 -19.40 -6.70 -16.26
N LYS A 81 -20.32 -7.64 -16.45
CA LYS A 81 -21.66 -7.59 -15.84
C LYS A 81 -22.10 -8.94 -15.30
N VAL A 82 -23.05 -8.93 -14.39
CA VAL A 82 -23.77 -10.12 -13.92
C VAL A 82 -25.27 -9.91 -14.07
N THR A 83 -25.98 -10.94 -14.51
CA THR A 83 -27.44 -10.97 -14.45
C THR A 83 -27.87 -11.74 -13.19
N TYR A 84 -28.48 -11.03 -12.24
CA TYR A 84 -29.01 -11.62 -11.01
C TYR A 84 -30.48 -11.24 -10.84
N GLU A 85 -31.32 -12.24 -10.55
CA GLU A 85 -32.78 -12.06 -10.40
C GLU A 85 -33.46 -11.30 -11.55
N GLY A 86 -33.00 -11.54 -12.79
CA GLY A 86 -33.57 -10.97 -14.01
C GLY A 86 -33.11 -9.55 -14.33
N LYS A 87 -32.07 -9.06 -13.64
CA LYS A 87 -31.52 -7.72 -13.82
C LYS A 87 -30.01 -7.74 -14.01
N ASP A 88 -29.54 -6.87 -14.89
CA ASP A 88 -28.12 -6.70 -15.21
C ASP A 88 -27.49 -5.66 -14.28
N TYR A 89 -26.31 -6.01 -13.76
CA TYR A 89 -25.46 -5.16 -12.93
C TYR A 89 -24.09 -5.09 -13.57
N GLU A 90 -23.62 -3.89 -13.90
CA GLU A 90 -22.21 -3.69 -14.27
C GLU A 90 -21.36 -3.82 -13.00
N LEU A 91 -20.23 -4.50 -13.09
CA LEU A 91 -19.34 -4.74 -11.96
C LEU A 91 -18.31 -3.61 -11.87
N GLY A 92 -18.43 -2.78 -10.84
CA GLY A 92 -17.48 -1.70 -10.56
C GLY A 92 -16.24 -2.18 -9.82
N MET A 93 -15.35 -1.23 -9.51
CA MET A 93 -14.07 -1.48 -8.86
C MET A 93 -14.20 -2.10 -7.46
N ASP A 94 -15.18 -1.66 -6.65
CA ASP A 94 -15.46 -2.23 -5.33
C ASP A 94 -15.90 -3.68 -5.46
N PHE A 95 -16.87 -3.96 -6.34
CA PHE A 95 -17.32 -5.32 -6.58
C PHE A 95 -16.19 -6.24 -7.03
N LEU A 96 -15.44 -5.82 -8.05
CA LEU A 96 -14.39 -6.63 -8.66
C LEU A 96 -13.24 -6.88 -7.69
N SER A 97 -12.82 -5.89 -6.90
CA SER A 97 -11.72 -6.06 -5.96
C SER A 97 -12.09 -6.95 -4.77
N MET A 98 -13.35 -6.87 -4.30
CA MET A 98 -13.87 -7.76 -3.26
C MET A 98 -14.02 -9.20 -3.79
N ALA A 99 -14.67 -9.38 -4.95
CA ALA A 99 -14.88 -10.69 -5.55
C ALA A 99 -13.56 -11.40 -5.89
N MET A 100 -12.52 -10.64 -6.29
CA MET A 100 -11.21 -11.17 -6.61
C MET A 100 -10.62 -12.04 -5.51
N VAL A 101 -10.79 -11.66 -4.23
CA VAL A 101 -10.21 -12.41 -3.11
C VAL A 101 -11.24 -13.20 -2.30
N TYR A 102 -12.54 -12.88 -2.37
CA TYR A 102 -13.58 -13.56 -1.60
C TYR A 102 -14.46 -14.53 -2.41
N ASN A 103 -14.51 -14.41 -3.74
CA ASN A 103 -15.37 -15.22 -4.61
C ASN A 103 -14.56 -16.22 -5.46
N THR A 104 -13.55 -16.85 -4.86
CA THR A 104 -12.59 -17.74 -5.54
C THR A 104 -12.97 -19.21 -5.52
N THR A 105 -14.17 -19.55 -5.03
CA THR A 105 -14.67 -20.94 -5.04
C THR A 105 -14.88 -21.41 -6.48
N VAL A 106 -14.38 -22.62 -6.80
CA VAL A 106 -14.57 -23.25 -8.11
C VAL A 106 -16.06 -23.57 -8.31
N PRO A 107 -16.71 -23.06 -9.38
CA PRO A 107 -18.11 -23.36 -9.63
C PRO A 107 -18.36 -24.86 -9.81
N ALA A 108 -19.48 -25.35 -9.27
CA ALA A 108 -19.79 -26.77 -9.25
C ALA A 108 -19.91 -27.34 -10.67
N GLY A 109 -19.12 -28.39 -10.97
CA GLY A 109 -19.12 -29.02 -12.30
C GLY A 109 -18.41 -28.22 -13.39
N SER A 110 -17.72 -27.13 -13.04
CA SER A 110 -16.94 -26.32 -13.99
C SER A 110 -15.88 -27.16 -14.73
N THR A 111 -15.87 -27.06 -16.06
CA THR A 111 -14.78 -27.57 -16.91
C THR A 111 -13.77 -26.49 -17.29
N LYS A 112 -14.12 -25.21 -17.10
CA LYS A 112 -13.28 -24.03 -17.43
C LYS A 112 -12.28 -23.78 -16.30
N TYR A 113 -12.79 -23.59 -15.08
CA TYR A 113 -12.00 -23.37 -13.86
C TYR A 113 -11.85 -24.68 -13.09
N LYS A 114 -10.62 -25.03 -12.71
CA LYS A 114 -10.27 -26.27 -11.99
C LYS A 114 -9.74 -26.01 -10.58
N THR A 115 -9.17 -24.85 -10.35
CA THR A 115 -8.60 -24.42 -9.06
C THR A 115 -9.15 -23.05 -8.65
N ALA A 116 -9.00 -22.71 -7.37
CA ALA A 116 -9.32 -21.36 -6.89
C ALA A 116 -8.43 -20.29 -7.55
N GLU A 117 -7.20 -20.66 -7.92
CA GLU A 117 -6.28 -19.79 -8.67
C GLU A 117 -6.82 -19.47 -10.08
N ASP A 118 -7.43 -20.45 -10.78
CA ASP A 118 -8.07 -20.18 -12.08
C ASP A 118 -9.19 -19.14 -11.97
N VAL A 119 -9.99 -19.22 -10.89
CA VAL A 119 -11.07 -18.27 -10.60
C VAL A 119 -10.52 -16.90 -10.21
N TYR A 120 -9.53 -16.87 -9.31
CA TYR A 120 -8.83 -15.66 -8.90
C TYR A 120 -8.24 -14.91 -10.10
N ASN A 121 -7.55 -15.63 -11.01
CA ASN A 121 -6.92 -15.05 -12.19
C ASN A 121 -7.95 -14.38 -13.11
N GLU A 122 -9.13 -14.96 -13.28
CA GLU A 122 -10.20 -14.36 -14.08
C GLU A 122 -10.80 -13.12 -13.40
N TRP A 123 -11.05 -13.15 -12.09
CA TRP A 123 -11.48 -11.94 -11.37
C TRP A 123 -10.44 -10.82 -11.43
N TRP A 124 -9.17 -11.17 -11.24
CA TRP A 124 -8.05 -10.26 -11.36
C TRP A 124 -8.02 -9.62 -12.76
N LYS A 125 -8.24 -10.40 -13.82
CA LYS A 125 -8.33 -9.90 -15.19
C LYS A 125 -9.41 -8.81 -15.31
N LEU A 126 -10.64 -9.11 -14.87
CA LEU A 126 -11.76 -8.17 -14.96
C LEU A 126 -11.50 -6.89 -14.14
N TYR A 127 -10.94 -7.03 -12.95
CA TYR A 127 -10.51 -5.91 -12.12
C TYR A 127 -9.51 -4.99 -12.84
N ILE A 128 -8.46 -5.56 -13.45
CA ILE A 128 -7.44 -4.78 -14.17
C ILE A 128 -8.02 -4.11 -15.43
N GLN A 129 -8.96 -4.74 -16.12
CA GLN A 129 -9.63 -4.14 -17.27
C GLN A 129 -10.47 -2.92 -16.85
N ARG A 130 -11.26 -3.04 -15.77
CA ARG A 130 -12.01 -1.90 -15.22
C ARG A 130 -11.09 -0.79 -14.75
N TRP A 131 -9.99 -1.14 -14.06
CA TRP A 131 -8.97 -0.17 -13.67
C TRP A 131 -8.38 0.55 -14.89
N ASN A 132 -8.02 -0.19 -15.94
CA ASN A 132 -7.44 0.37 -17.16
C ASN A 132 -8.41 1.33 -17.86
N LEU A 133 -9.71 1.02 -17.91
CA LEU A 133 -10.75 1.89 -18.45
C LEU A 133 -10.94 3.20 -17.66
N LEU A 134 -10.83 3.12 -16.33
CA LEU A 134 -11.03 4.28 -15.45
C LEU A 134 -9.79 5.14 -15.29
N VAL A 135 -8.60 4.61 -15.59
CA VAL A 135 -7.30 5.26 -15.40
C VAL A 135 -7.20 5.98 -14.04
N PRO A 136 -7.35 5.30 -12.89
CA PRO A 136 -7.18 5.93 -11.57
C PRO A 136 -5.81 6.59 -11.38
N GLU A 137 -4.83 6.16 -12.18
CA GLU A 137 -3.48 6.70 -12.26
C GLU A 137 -2.86 6.28 -13.60
N VAL A 138 -1.76 6.95 -13.99
CA VAL A 138 -1.02 6.68 -15.22
C VAL A 138 0.31 6.00 -14.90
N PRO A 139 0.49 4.71 -15.22
CA PRO A 139 1.80 4.08 -15.14
C PRO A 139 2.74 4.70 -16.18
N LEU A 140 3.90 5.18 -15.72
CA LEU A 140 4.89 5.87 -16.55
C LEU A 140 6.04 4.96 -16.97
N TYR A 141 6.48 4.07 -16.07
CA TYR A 141 7.55 3.11 -16.31
C TYR A 141 7.47 1.94 -15.31
N SER A 142 7.86 0.75 -15.74
CA SER A 142 8.23 -0.37 -14.88
C SER A 142 9.68 -0.72 -15.19
N ASN A 143 10.54 -0.61 -14.19
CA ASN A 143 11.99 -0.70 -14.33
C ASN A 143 12.53 -2.07 -13.92
N GLN A 144 13.70 -2.41 -14.45
CA GLN A 144 14.50 -3.54 -13.97
C GLN A 144 15.44 -3.08 -12.87
N TYR A 145 15.64 -3.95 -11.89
CA TYR A 145 16.62 -3.77 -10.82
C TYR A 145 17.80 -4.68 -11.08
N PHE A 146 19.00 -4.13 -10.97
CA PHE A 146 20.27 -4.83 -11.14
C PHE A 146 20.98 -4.92 -9.80
N ASP A 147 21.49 -6.12 -9.53
CA ASP A 147 22.32 -6.40 -8.38
C ASP A 147 23.70 -6.81 -8.88
N ILE A 148 24.74 -6.15 -8.36
CA ILE A 148 26.12 -6.43 -8.69
C ILE A 148 26.82 -6.93 -7.46
N TYR A 149 27.57 -8.02 -7.63
CA TYR A 149 28.21 -8.68 -6.51
C TYR A 149 29.58 -9.24 -6.86
N ASN A 150 30.38 -9.46 -5.82
CA ASN A 150 31.66 -10.12 -5.91
C ASN A 150 31.48 -11.55 -6.40
N ALA A 151 32.16 -11.93 -7.49
CA ALA A 151 32.02 -13.23 -8.14
C ALA A 151 32.50 -14.42 -7.27
N LYS A 152 33.09 -14.16 -6.09
CA LYS A 152 33.29 -15.18 -5.05
C LYS A 152 31.97 -15.74 -4.52
N ILE A 153 30.85 -15.03 -4.66
CA ILE A 153 29.53 -15.47 -4.23
C ILE A 153 28.87 -16.23 -5.38
N GLU A 154 28.58 -17.50 -5.15
CA GLU A 154 27.96 -18.40 -6.10
C GLU A 154 26.46 -18.54 -5.79
N ASN A 155 25.63 -18.59 -6.85
CA ASN A 155 24.17 -18.72 -6.80
C ASN A 155 23.42 -17.52 -6.18
N PHE A 156 24.05 -16.35 -6.10
CA PHE A 156 23.37 -15.14 -5.68
C PHE A 156 22.32 -14.74 -6.71
N LYS A 157 21.05 -14.81 -6.31
CA LYS A 157 19.91 -14.44 -7.16
C LYS A 157 18.81 -13.82 -6.31
N THR A 158 18.52 -12.57 -6.60
CA THR A 158 17.38 -11.83 -6.07
C THR A 158 16.21 -11.88 -7.04
N THR A 159 15.04 -11.53 -6.54
CA THR A 159 13.80 -11.48 -7.30
C THR A 159 12.98 -10.27 -6.84
N PRO A 160 11.82 -10.00 -7.46
CA PRO A 160 10.97 -8.90 -7.02
C PRO A 160 10.46 -9.05 -5.57
N TYR A 161 10.51 -10.28 -5.03
CA TYR A 161 10.04 -10.62 -3.68
C TYR A 161 11.16 -11.13 -2.76
N TRP A 162 12.35 -11.38 -3.28
CA TRP A 162 13.53 -11.81 -2.52
C TRP A 162 14.62 -10.76 -2.58
N GLY A 163 14.93 -10.19 -1.42
CA GLY A 163 16.04 -9.26 -1.26
C GLY A 163 17.39 -9.96 -1.04
N PRO A 164 18.47 -9.18 -0.84
CA PRO A 164 19.80 -9.72 -0.57
C PRO A 164 19.87 -10.66 0.64
N ALA A 165 19.06 -10.41 1.67
CA ALA A 165 18.96 -11.26 2.86
C ALA A 165 18.48 -12.68 2.56
N ASP A 166 17.56 -12.86 1.61
CA ASP A 166 17.09 -14.18 1.18
C ASP A 166 18.08 -14.83 0.21
N ALA A 167 18.57 -14.06 -0.77
CA ALA A 167 19.52 -14.53 -1.77
C ALA A 167 20.82 -15.05 -1.15
N ILE A 168 21.33 -14.41 -0.09
CA ILE A 168 22.57 -14.83 0.57
C ILE A 168 22.43 -16.14 1.33
N ILE A 169 21.22 -16.49 1.81
CA ILE A 169 20.95 -17.78 2.47
C ILE A 169 21.08 -18.93 1.46
N ALA A 170 20.59 -18.72 0.24
CA ALA A 170 20.70 -19.69 -0.87
C ALA A 170 22.10 -19.72 -1.50
N SER A 171 22.95 -18.74 -1.19
CA SER A 171 24.27 -18.56 -1.80
C SER A 171 25.37 -19.38 -1.11
N LYS A 172 26.51 -19.49 -1.79
CA LYS A 172 27.74 -20.08 -1.25
C LYS A 172 28.93 -19.19 -1.58
N VAL A 173 29.99 -19.29 -0.78
CA VAL A 173 31.29 -18.73 -1.15
C VAL A 173 32.09 -19.80 -1.90
N LYS A 174 32.68 -19.40 -3.04
CA LYS A 174 33.52 -20.24 -3.88
C LYS A 174 34.64 -20.91 -3.09
N ALA A 175 34.91 -22.17 -3.40
CA ALA A 175 35.96 -22.93 -2.73
C ALA A 175 37.33 -22.25 -2.87
N GLY A 176 38.05 -22.12 -1.75
CA GLY A 176 39.37 -21.46 -1.67
C GLY A 176 39.32 -19.98 -1.27
N GLU A 177 38.14 -19.35 -1.30
CA GLU A 177 37.93 -18.00 -0.79
C GLU A 177 37.64 -18.01 0.72
N THR A 178 37.87 -16.89 1.39
CA THR A 178 37.45 -16.72 2.79
C THR A 178 35.93 -16.79 2.86
N ASN A 179 35.39 -17.70 3.68
CA ASN A 179 33.94 -17.93 3.81
C ASN A 179 33.24 -16.79 4.59
N SER A 180 33.23 -15.59 4.01
CA SER A 180 32.62 -14.38 4.55
C SER A 180 32.16 -13.44 3.45
N VAL A 181 31.05 -12.75 3.71
CA VAL A 181 30.46 -11.76 2.82
C VAL A 181 30.20 -10.44 3.56
N ILE A 182 30.40 -9.31 2.88
CA ILE A 182 30.00 -8.00 3.36
C ILE A 182 28.72 -7.57 2.63
N LEU A 183 27.60 -7.54 3.35
CA LEU A 183 26.32 -7.04 2.86
C LEU A 183 26.07 -5.63 3.37
N GLY A 184 25.12 -4.94 2.74
CA GLY A 184 24.71 -3.63 3.23
C GLY A 184 23.47 -3.11 2.53
N SER A 185 22.96 -1.99 3.05
CA SER A 185 21.88 -1.20 2.48
C SER A 185 22.12 0.28 2.76
N THR A 186 21.29 1.15 2.20
CA THR A 186 21.45 2.61 2.24
C THR A 186 21.06 3.24 3.57
N THR A 187 20.37 2.50 4.45
CA THR A 187 20.00 2.97 5.79
C THR A 187 21.08 2.65 6.84
N ASP A 188 21.19 3.46 7.90
CA ASP A 188 22.03 3.12 9.04
C ASP A 188 21.43 1.95 9.85
N LEU A 189 22.30 1.17 10.49
CA LEU A 189 21.87 0.19 11.50
C LEU A 189 21.56 0.92 12.81
N SER A 190 20.42 0.59 13.42
CA SER A 190 20.05 1.10 14.75
C SER A 190 20.28 0.08 15.85
N GLY A 191 20.30 -1.22 15.52
CA GLY A 191 20.33 -2.30 16.50
C GLY A 191 18.98 -3.00 16.69
N ALA A 192 17.92 -2.54 16.00
CA ALA A 192 16.56 -3.07 16.10
C ALA A 192 16.36 -4.39 15.33
N PHE A 193 17.24 -5.37 15.56
CA PHE A 193 17.34 -6.59 14.76
C PHE A 193 16.26 -7.64 15.05
N ARG A 194 15.54 -7.50 16.16
CA ARG A 194 14.50 -8.48 16.57
C ARG A 194 13.13 -8.17 15.99
N ASN A 195 12.87 -6.88 15.76
CA ASN A 195 11.64 -6.36 15.17
C ASN A 195 11.91 -4.92 14.71
N ALA A 196 12.41 -4.77 13.48
CA ALA A 196 12.81 -3.49 12.91
C ALA A 196 11.62 -2.52 12.77
N GLY A 197 10.40 -3.05 12.64
CA GLY A 197 9.15 -2.30 12.50
C GLY A 197 8.47 -1.96 13.82
N TRP A 198 9.07 -2.25 14.97
CA TRP A 198 8.42 -2.03 16.26
C TRP A 198 8.01 -0.56 16.47
N GLY A 199 6.70 -0.33 16.56
CA GLY A 199 6.11 1.00 16.74
C GLY A 199 6.24 1.94 15.54
N LYS A 200 6.58 1.42 14.34
CA LYS A 200 6.87 2.21 13.14
C LYS A 200 6.14 1.66 11.92
N SER A 201 5.72 2.54 11.01
CA SER A 201 5.11 2.15 9.74
C SER A 201 6.14 1.76 8.67
N SER A 202 7.38 2.24 8.77
CA SER A 202 8.47 1.90 7.86
C SER A 202 9.77 1.61 8.64
N PRO A 203 10.25 0.36 8.67
CA PRO A 203 11.54 0.04 9.27
C PRO A 203 12.70 0.53 8.40
N GLY A 204 13.89 0.72 9.00
CA GLY A 204 15.13 0.85 8.23
C GLY A 204 15.46 -0.47 7.55
N SER A 205 15.80 -0.44 6.26
CA SER A 205 16.04 -1.66 5.47
C SER A 205 17.22 -2.49 6.00
N SER A 206 18.24 -1.83 6.57
CA SER A 206 19.41 -2.49 7.15
C SER A 206 19.05 -3.33 8.38
N ASP A 207 18.22 -2.81 9.29
CA ASP A 207 17.76 -3.58 10.46
C ASP A 207 16.79 -4.70 10.03
N LEU A 208 15.93 -4.44 9.03
CA LEU A 208 15.00 -5.43 8.47
C LEU A 208 15.74 -6.60 7.81
N ASP A 209 16.79 -6.35 7.04
CA ASP A 209 17.62 -7.41 6.45
C ASP A 209 18.24 -8.29 7.54
N ILE A 210 18.77 -7.70 8.61
CA ILE A 210 19.31 -8.48 9.73
C ILE A 210 18.20 -9.25 10.46
N GLN A 211 17.01 -8.67 10.62
CA GLN A 211 15.86 -9.41 11.15
C GLN A 211 15.54 -10.63 10.29
N ASN A 212 15.52 -10.49 8.96
CA ASN A 212 15.24 -11.59 8.02
C ASN A 212 16.34 -12.67 8.04
N LEU A 213 17.61 -12.27 8.21
CA LEU A 213 18.74 -13.21 8.35
C LEU A 213 18.73 -13.97 9.67
N THR A 214 18.06 -13.44 10.70
CA THR A 214 18.12 -13.96 12.06
C THR A 214 16.79 -14.50 12.59
N SER A 215 15.74 -14.40 11.77
CA SER A 215 14.44 -15.04 11.95
C SER A 215 14.33 -16.26 11.04
N GLY A 216 13.66 -17.30 11.51
CA GLY A 216 13.41 -18.49 10.72
C GLY A 216 12.41 -19.40 11.40
N HIS A 217 12.18 -20.54 10.77
CA HIS A 217 11.14 -21.50 11.16
C HIS A 217 9.71 -20.92 11.09
N GLU A 218 9.44 -19.89 10.29
CA GLU A 218 8.06 -19.53 9.98
C GLU A 218 7.28 -20.72 9.41
N THR A 219 6.00 -20.82 9.72
CA THR A 219 5.11 -21.89 9.24
C THR A 219 4.75 -21.75 7.76
N VAL A 220 4.70 -20.52 7.25
CA VAL A 220 4.42 -20.18 5.85
C VAL A 220 5.54 -19.27 5.35
N MET A 221 6.02 -19.53 4.14
CA MET A 221 7.08 -18.77 3.49
C MET A 221 6.64 -18.28 2.12
N ALA A 222 7.19 -17.16 1.67
CA ALA A 222 7.04 -16.68 0.30
C ALA A 222 8.17 -17.23 -0.58
N GLY A 223 7.79 -17.88 -1.69
CA GLY A 223 8.70 -18.37 -2.71
C GLY A 223 9.37 -17.24 -3.51
N THR A 224 10.27 -17.64 -4.42
CA THR A 224 10.97 -16.70 -5.32
C THR A 224 10.05 -15.90 -6.23
N ASP A 225 8.87 -16.42 -6.54
CA ASP A 225 7.80 -15.80 -7.30
C ASP A 225 6.72 -15.16 -6.41
N GLY A 226 6.96 -15.13 -5.09
CA GLY A 226 6.06 -14.60 -4.08
C GLY A 226 4.90 -15.53 -3.69
N SER A 227 4.77 -16.70 -4.32
CA SER A 227 3.76 -17.68 -3.92
C SER A 227 3.97 -18.14 -2.46
N TYR A 228 2.88 -18.28 -1.72
CA TYR A 228 2.95 -18.72 -0.33
C TYR A 228 2.95 -20.25 -0.26
N VAL A 229 3.87 -20.81 0.53
CA VAL A 229 4.01 -22.25 0.72
C VAL A 229 4.21 -22.61 2.18
N TRP A 230 3.74 -23.79 2.58
CA TRP A 230 4.02 -24.34 3.91
C TRP A 230 5.51 -24.69 4.05
N ASN A 231 6.12 -24.26 5.15
CA ASN A 231 7.48 -24.64 5.49
C ASN A 231 7.49 -26.00 6.21
N MET A 232 7.62 -27.07 5.44
CA MET A 232 7.67 -28.44 5.96
C MET A 232 9.00 -28.76 6.65
N LYS A 233 9.99 -27.85 6.64
CA LYS A 233 11.14 -27.92 7.56
C LYS A 233 10.75 -27.53 8.99
N ALA A 234 9.82 -26.60 9.18
CA ALA A 234 9.30 -26.20 10.50
C ALA A 234 8.12 -27.07 10.96
N LEU A 235 7.28 -27.53 10.02
CA LEU A 235 6.04 -28.24 10.30
C LEU A 235 6.22 -29.76 10.33
N ALA A 236 5.52 -30.44 11.23
CA ALA A 236 5.48 -31.90 11.29
C ALA A 236 4.49 -32.51 10.28
N SER A 237 3.49 -31.72 9.87
CA SER A 237 2.47 -32.08 8.87
C SER A 237 1.86 -30.81 8.29
N VAL A 238 1.24 -30.90 7.11
CA VAL A 238 0.44 -29.79 6.56
C VAL A 238 -0.65 -29.42 7.57
N PRO A 239 -0.83 -28.14 7.93
CA PRO A 239 -1.86 -27.72 8.86
C PRO A 239 -3.25 -28.07 8.36
N THR A 240 -4.15 -28.39 9.29
CA THR A 240 -5.56 -28.63 8.98
C THR A 240 -6.36 -27.36 9.24
N SER A 241 -7.28 -27.02 8.36
CA SER A 241 -8.22 -25.91 8.55
C SER A 241 -9.68 -26.37 8.59
N LYS A 242 -10.53 -25.62 9.30
CA LYS A 242 -11.97 -25.86 9.40
C LYS A 242 -12.72 -24.53 9.49
N VAL A 243 -13.70 -24.33 8.61
CA VAL A 243 -14.74 -23.30 8.79
C VAL A 243 -15.75 -23.82 9.82
N ASN A 244 -15.96 -23.07 10.89
CA ASN A 244 -16.86 -23.41 11.99
C ASN A 244 -18.31 -23.01 11.67
N ASP A 245 -19.24 -23.46 12.50
CA ASP A 245 -20.68 -23.21 12.29
C ASP A 245 -21.05 -21.72 12.35
N ASP A 246 -20.25 -20.90 13.05
CA ASP A 246 -20.37 -19.44 13.11
C ASP A 246 -19.64 -18.71 11.97
N GLY A 247 -19.09 -19.45 11.01
CA GLY A 247 -18.34 -18.93 9.87
C GLY A 247 -16.86 -18.62 10.15
N SER A 248 -16.39 -18.70 11.40
CA SER A 248 -14.97 -18.49 11.75
C SER A 248 -14.06 -19.58 11.16
N LEU A 249 -12.78 -19.28 10.95
CA LEU A 249 -11.80 -20.23 10.39
C LEU A 249 -10.75 -20.64 11.43
N THR A 250 -10.69 -21.91 11.77
CA THR A 250 -9.65 -22.45 12.66
C THR A 250 -8.55 -23.15 11.87
N TYR A 251 -7.30 -22.79 12.13
CA TYR A 251 -6.11 -23.57 11.74
C TYR A 251 -5.57 -24.35 12.95
N THR A 252 -5.27 -25.63 12.76
CA THR A 252 -4.50 -26.44 13.72
C THR A 252 -3.13 -26.74 13.13
N ILE A 253 -2.08 -26.34 13.86
CA ILE A 253 -0.70 -26.32 13.39
C ILE A 253 0.15 -27.18 14.31
N LYS A 254 0.88 -28.13 13.74
CA LYS A 254 1.84 -28.98 14.44
C LYS A 254 3.25 -28.72 13.95
N VAL A 255 4.10 -28.20 14.84
CA VAL A 255 5.51 -27.92 14.56
C VAL A 255 6.38 -29.14 14.88
N LYS A 256 7.58 -29.21 14.30
CA LYS A 256 8.53 -30.27 14.65
C LYS A 256 9.07 -30.11 16.07
N ASN A 257 9.46 -31.23 16.66
CA ASN A 257 9.92 -31.30 18.05
C ASN A 257 11.45 -31.27 18.21
N ASP A 258 12.19 -31.16 17.12
CA ASP A 258 13.67 -31.13 17.08
C ASP A 258 14.24 -29.74 16.74
N LEU A 259 13.38 -28.74 16.54
CA LEU A 259 13.75 -27.37 16.24
C LEU A 259 14.42 -26.69 17.44
N LYS A 260 15.43 -25.85 17.18
CA LYS A 260 16.25 -25.20 18.21
C LYS A 260 16.58 -23.77 17.86
N PHE A 261 16.67 -22.92 18.86
CA PHE A 261 17.28 -21.61 18.73
C PHE A 261 18.82 -21.71 18.66
N SER A 262 19.47 -20.59 18.36
CA SER A 262 20.93 -20.48 18.19
C SER A 262 21.75 -20.88 19.42
N ASP A 263 21.18 -20.83 20.62
CA ASP A 263 21.81 -21.30 21.87
C ASP A 263 21.57 -22.80 22.14
N GLY A 264 20.83 -23.48 21.27
CA GLY A 264 20.46 -24.89 21.38
C GLY A 264 19.20 -25.16 22.21
N SER A 265 18.55 -24.13 22.77
CA SER A 265 17.27 -24.29 23.46
C SER A 265 16.16 -24.72 22.50
N ALA A 266 15.22 -25.52 22.97
CA ALA A 266 14.15 -26.09 22.15
C ALA A 266 13.12 -25.04 21.73
N ILE A 267 12.62 -25.15 20.50
CA ILE A 267 11.47 -24.41 20.00
C ILE A 267 10.22 -25.28 20.17
N THR A 268 9.18 -24.71 20.76
CA THR A 268 7.89 -25.36 21.08
C THR A 268 6.72 -24.54 20.52
N ALA A 269 5.50 -25.07 20.58
CA ALA A 269 4.29 -24.33 20.18
C ALA A 269 4.10 -23.01 20.95
N LYS A 270 4.54 -22.95 22.23
CA LYS A 270 4.55 -21.69 23.01
C LYS A 270 5.33 -20.58 22.31
N ASN A 271 6.46 -20.91 21.65
CA ASN A 271 7.29 -19.91 20.97
C ASN A 271 6.58 -19.28 19.77
N TYR A 272 5.73 -20.02 19.06
CA TYR A 272 4.99 -19.53 17.89
C TYR A 272 3.82 -18.61 18.27
N ILE A 273 3.18 -18.84 19.41
CA ILE A 273 2.03 -18.03 19.86
C ILE A 273 2.44 -16.85 20.77
N ALA A 274 3.69 -16.81 21.25
CA ALA A 274 4.16 -15.77 22.17
C ALA A 274 4.04 -14.35 21.59
N TYR A 275 4.41 -14.16 20.32
CA TYR A 275 4.30 -12.86 19.65
C TYR A 275 2.84 -12.40 19.56
N LEU A 276 1.95 -13.29 19.09
CA LEU A 276 0.50 -13.02 18.98
C LEU A 276 -0.09 -12.63 20.33
N LEU A 277 0.18 -13.42 21.37
CA LEU A 277 -0.35 -13.17 22.71
C LEU A 277 0.18 -11.86 23.30
N ALA A 278 1.51 -11.68 23.36
CA ALA A 278 2.10 -10.50 23.99
C ALA A 278 1.68 -9.20 23.29
N ASN A 279 1.66 -9.21 21.96
CA ASN A 279 1.41 -8.04 21.12
C ASN A 279 -0.05 -7.81 20.77
N SER A 280 -0.94 -8.47 21.51
CA SER A 280 -2.36 -8.19 21.55
C SER A 280 -2.79 -7.55 22.88
N THR A 281 -1.87 -6.96 23.65
CA THR A 281 -2.14 -6.47 25.02
C THR A 281 -1.75 -5.01 25.24
N ALA A 282 -2.32 -4.39 26.29
CA ALA A 282 -1.91 -3.08 26.77
C ALA A 282 -0.44 -3.01 27.25
N VAL A 283 0.19 -4.15 27.60
CA VAL A 283 1.61 -4.20 27.96
C VAL A 283 2.49 -3.89 26.75
N SER A 284 2.14 -4.43 25.57
CA SER A 284 2.82 -4.13 24.30
C SER A 284 2.65 -2.65 23.91
N VAL A 285 1.46 -2.08 24.11
CA VAL A 285 1.21 -0.63 23.92
C VAL A 285 2.11 0.20 24.82
N ALA A 286 2.23 -0.16 26.10
CA ALA A 286 3.13 0.51 27.04
C ALA A 286 4.62 0.35 26.67
N ALA A 287 4.98 -0.69 25.91
CA ALA A 287 6.31 -0.92 25.36
C ALA A 287 6.54 -0.24 23.98
N GLY A 288 5.58 0.57 23.51
CA GLY A 288 5.67 1.29 22.23
C GLY A 288 5.22 0.48 21.00
N GLY A 289 4.65 -0.71 21.19
CA GLY A 289 3.99 -1.46 20.13
C GLY A 289 2.55 -1.00 19.90
N ASN A 290 1.87 -1.56 18.90
CA ASN A 290 0.48 -1.19 18.58
C ASN A 290 -0.55 -1.96 19.43
N GLY A 291 -0.19 -3.15 19.94
CA GLY A 291 -1.10 -4.01 20.70
C GLY A 291 -2.22 -4.65 19.86
N THR A 292 -2.11 -4.62 18.53
CA THR A 292 -3.18 -5.01 17.59
C THR A 292 -2.92 -6.27 16.78
N VAL A 293 -1.86 -7.02 17.08
CA VAL A 293 -1.44 -8.18 16.25
C VAL A 293 -2.55 -9.22 16.09
N GLY A 294 -3.37 -9.43 17.12
CA GLY A 294 -4.47 -10.38 17.10
C GLY A 294 -5.80 -9.84 16.62
N ASN A 295 -5.89 -8.65 16.03
CA ASN A 295 -7.18 -8.00 15.70
C ASN A 295 -8.14 -8.85 14.84
N THR A 296 -7.61 -9.80 14.07
CA THR A 296 -8.38 -10.73 13.23
C THR A 296 -8.73 -12.07 13.91
N VAL A 297 -8.27 -12.28 15.15
CA VAL A 297 -8.44 -13.53 15.90
C VAL A 297 -9.65 -13.42 16.84
N VAL A 298 -10.46 -14.47 16.89
CA VAL A 298 -11.67 -14.52 17.72
C VAL A 298 -11.33 -14.25 19.19
N GLY A 299 -12.03 -13.28 19.80
CA GLY A 299 -11.83 -12.88 21.19
C GLY A 299 -10.79 -11.79 21.43
N TYR A 300 -10.21 -11.21 20.37
CA TYR A 300 -9.19 -10.17 20.47
C TYR A 300 -9.61 -9.01 21.36
N THR A 301 -10.79 -8.43 21.13
CA THR A 301 -11.25 -7.26 21.90
C THR A 301 -11.30 -7.55 23.39
N ALA A 302 -11.80 -8.72 23.80
CA ALA A 302 -11.87 -9.12 25.20
C ALA A 302 -10.48 -9.34 25.82
N PHE A 303 -9.55 -9.94 25.08
CA PHE A 303 -8.19 -10.18 25.52
C PHE A 303 -7.34 -8.89 25.58
N ASN A 304 -7.53 -7.99 24.62
CA ASN A 304 -6.75 -6.76 24.49
C ASN A 304 -6.96 -5.77 25.62
N ILE A 305 -8.20 -5.69 26.12
CA ILE A 305 -8.60 -4.80 27.22
C ILE A 305 -8.29 -5.37 28.61
N TYR A 306 -7.79 -6.60 28.69
CA TYR A 306 -7.39 -7.20 29.96
C TYR A 306 -6.11 -6.54 30.50
N ASP A 307 -6.16 -6.06 31.74
CA ASP A 307 -5.09 -5.28 32.38
C ASP A 307 -4.35 -6.01 33.51
N GLY A 308 -4.69 -7.29 33.72
CA GLY A 308 -4.19 -8.11 34.83
C GLY A 308 -5.11 -8.15 36.05
N THR A 309 -6.13 -7.29 36.13
CA THR A 309 -6.97 -7.10 37.34
C THR A 309 -8.48 -7.08 37.07
N ASN A 310 -8.87 -7.07 35.79
CA ASN A 310 -10.23 -6.82 35.34
C ASN A 310 -10.91 -8.01 34.66
N ASP A 311 -10.41 -9.23 34.85
CA ASP A 311 -11.00 -10.43 34.24
C ASP A 311 -12.51 -10.54 34.51
N GLY A 312 -13.29 -10.78 33.46
CA GLY A 312 -14.75 -10.87 33.49
C GLY A 312 -15.52 -9.55 33.69
N LYS A 313 -14.82 -8.41 33.86
CA LYS A 313 -15.43 -7.09 34.05
C LYS A 313 -15.74 -6.42 32.71
N ASP A 314 -16.80 -5.62 32.68
CA ASP A 314 -17.14 -4.80 31.52
C ASP A 314 -16.25 -3.55 31.47
N VAL A 315 -15.68 -3.28 30.29
CA VAL A 315 -14.81 -2.13 30.02
C VAL A 315 -15.44 -1.33 28.89
N VAL A 316 -15.49 -0.01 29.05
CA VAL A 316 -15.90 0.91 27.97
C VAL A 316 -14.74 1.02 26.98
N ILE A 317 -14.96 0.54 25.75
CA ILE A 317 -13.95 0.54 24.68
C ILE A 317 -14.17 1.68 23.67
N LYS A 318 -15.39 2.19 23.58
CA LYS A 318 -15.71 3.45 22.90
C LYS A 318 -16.71 4.23 23.75
N GLU A 319 -16.35 5.47 24.06
CA GLU A 319 -17.21 6.40 24.77
C GLU A 319 -18.44 6.76 23.91
N ALA A 320 -19.55 7.09 24.57
CA ALA A 320 -20.73 7.61 23.88
C ALA A 320 -20.38 8.94 23.19
N LYS A 321 -20.70 9.06 21.90
CA LYS A 321 -20.45 10.28 21.11
C LYS A 321 -21.51 10.44 20.02
N ASP A 322 -21.95 11.68 19.79
CA ASP A 322 -22.85 12.04 18.68
C ASP A 322 -24.15 11.22 18.63
N GLY A 323 -24.73 10.94 19.81
CA GLY A 323 -25.97 10.15 19.94
C GLY A 323 -25.79 8.64 19.87
N LYS A 324 -24.56 8.14 19.67
CA LYS A 324 -24.23 6.70 19.71
C LYS A 324 -23.99 6.24 21.15
N GLU A 325 -24.46 5.04 21.49
CA GLU A 325 -24.23 4.42 22.80
C GLU A 325 -22.76 4.08 23.02
N ALA A 326 -22.34 4.03 24.29
CA ALA A 326 -21.01 3.56 24.64
C ALA A 326 -20.88 2.08 24.28
N VAL A 327 -19.77 1.71 23.64
CA VAL A 327 -19.49 0.31 23.34
C VAL A 327 -18.71 -0.27 24.51
N THR A 328 -19.24 -1.32 25.12
CA THR A 328 -18.58 -2.08 26.18
C THR A 328 -18.19 -3.46 25.70
N ALA A 329 -17.09 -3.98 26.24
CA ALA A 329 -16.67 -5.36 26.06
C ALA A 329 -16.24 -5.95 27.40
N LYS A 330 -16.47 -7.24 27.57
CA LYS A 330 -16.05 -7.97 28.77
C LYS A 330 -14.59 -8.39 28.63
N ALA A 331 -13.74 -7.93 29.55
CA ALA A 331 -12.33 -8.29 29.56
C ALA A 331 -12.15 -9.79 29.87
N SER A 332 -11.15 -10.41 29.25
CA SER A 332 -10.83 -11.83 29.43
C SER A 332 -9.33 -12.06 29.54
N LYS A 333 -8.91 -12.79 30.57
CA LYS A 333 -7.52 -13.26 30.72
C LYS A 333 -7.09 -14.22 29.61
N TYR A 334 -8.03 -14.95 29.00
CA TYR A 334 -7.77 -15.92 27.94
C TYR A 334 -8.20 -15.39 26.58
N PHE A 335 -7.35 -15.59 25.58
CA PHE A 335 -7.62 -15.26 24.18
C PHE A 335 -8.38 -16.43 23.55
N SER A 336 -9.70 -16.28 23.40
CA SER A 336 -10.58 -17.42 23.06
C SER A 336 -10.25 -18.12 21.75
N GLY A 337 -9.68 -17.39 20.79
CA GLY A 337 -9.26 -17.90 19.49
C GLY A 337 -7.87 -18.51 19.47
N VAL A 338 -7.11 -18.55 20.57
CA VAL A 338 -5.75 -19.12 20.61
C VAL A 338 -5.71 -20.28 21.60
N GLN A 339 -5.35 -21.47 21.13
CA GLN A 339 -5.30 -22.68 21.94
C GLN A 339 -3.95 -23.38 21.88
N LEU A 340 -3.44 -23.85 23.02
CA LEU A 340 -2.28 -24.74 23.11
C LEU A 340 -2.77 -26.17 23.37
N ILE A 341 -2.65 -27.02 22.35
CA ILE A 341 -3.16 -28.39 22.37
C ILE A 341 -2.17 -29.31 23.10
N ASP A 342 -0.89 -29.22 22.74
CA ASP A 342 0.24 -29.89 23.38
C ASP A 342 1.52 -29.07 23.17
N ASP A 343 2.68 -29.59 23.60
CA ASP A 343 3.97 -28.89 23.53
C ASP A 343 4.39 -28.46 22.12
N TYR A 344 3.84 -29.09 21.07
CA TYR A 344 4.20 -28.85 19.66
C TYR A 344 2.99 -28.63 18.75
N THR A 345 1.79 -28.52 19.31
CA THR A 345 0.56 -28.33 18.56
C THR A 345 -0.25 -27.18 19.15
N PHE A 346 -0.64 -26.23 18.31
CA PHE A 346 -1.51 -25.11 18.68
C PHE A 346 -2.60 -24.90 17.63
N ALA A 347 -3.66 -24.20 18.00
CA ALA A 347 -4.74 -23.82 17.09
C ALA A 347 -5.05 -22.33 17.22
N VAL A 348 -5.35 -21.69 16.08
CA VAL A 348 -5.77 -20.29 16.03
C VAL A 348 -7.04 -20.16 15.20
N THR A 349 -8.02 -19.43 15.72
CA THR A 349 -9.33 -19.20 15.10
C THR A 349 -9.49 -17.74 14.73
N PHE A 350 -9.63 -17.50 13.43
CA PHE A 350 -9.82 -16.19 12.80
C PHE A 350 -11.31 -15.88 12.63
N THR A 351 -11.67 -14.60 12.64
CA THR A 351 -13.06 -14.15 12.43
C THR A 351 -13.59 -14.59 11.06
N SER A 352 -14.92 -14.59 10.91
CA SER A 352 -15.61 -15.06 9.70
C SER A 352 -15.16 -14.37 8.43
N ASP A 353 -14.72 -13.12 8.52
CA ASP A 353 -14.23 -12.32 7.40
C ASP A 353 -13.02 -12.97 6.71
N TYR A 354 -12.32 -13.90 7.39
CA TYR A 354 -11.12 -14.54 6.88
C TYR A 354 -11.31 -16.00 6.44
N ALA A 355 -12.55 -16.52 6.48
CA ALA A 355 -12.84 -17.92 6.18
C ALA A 355 -12.98 -18.25 4.68
N GLY A 356 -13.32 -17.25 3.85
CA GLY A 356 -13.47 -17.36 2.40
C GLY A 356 -12.38 -16.65 1.59
N TYR A 357 -11.34 -16.16 2.25
CA TYR A 357 -10.29 -15.34 1.67
C TYR A 357 -9.26 -16.18 0.87
N TYR A 358 -8.94 -15.76 -0.36
CA TYR A 358 -8.02 -16.47 -1.24
C TYR A 358 -6.62 -16.68 -0.62
N TYR A 359 -6.11 -15.64 0.06
CA TYR A 359 -4.82 -15.72 0.75
C TYR A 359 -4.93 -16.15 2.22
N ALA A 360 -6.00 -16.86 2.62
CA ALA A 360 -6.24 -17.27 4.01
C ALA A 360 -5.09 -18.09 4.63
N MET A 361 -4.29 -18.78 3.81
CA MET A 361 -3.08 -19.47 4.29
C MET A 361 -2.11 -18.54 5.03
N ILE A 362 -2.04 -17.25 4.68
CA ILE A 362 -1.18 -16.28 5.37
C ILE A 362 -1.59 -16.10 6.83
N ASN A 363 -2.89 -16.28 7.17
CA ASN A 363 -3.35 -16.24 8.56
C ASN A 363 -2.66 -17.31 9.41
N ALA A 364 -2.24 -18.42 8.81
CA ALA A 364 -1.49 -19.47 9.48
C ALA A 364 0.02 -19.22 9.50
N SER A 365 0.51 -18.03 9.15
CA SER A 365 1.91 -17.64 9.21
C SER A 365 2.31 -17.21 10.63
N PHE A 366 3.07 -18.06 11.30
CA PHE A 366 3.59 -17.85 12.65
C PHE A 366 5.09 -18.12 12.65
N SER A 367 5.84 -17.30 13.38
CA SER A 367 7.29 -17.48 13.58
C SER A 367 7.59 -17.64 15.06
N PRO A 368 8.52 -18.55 15.45
CA PRO A 368 8.87 -18.74 16.84
C PRO A 368 9.71 -17.57 17.36
N SER A 369 9.33 -17.06 18.53
CA SER A 369 10.11 -16.09 19.30
C SER A 369 10.62 -16.72 20.59
N ALA A 370 11.84 -16.37 21.00
CA ALA A 370 12.30 -16.65 22.35
C ALA A 370 11.34 -15.96 23.34
N LEU A 371 10.80 -16.70 24.31
CA LEU A 371 9.72 -16.18 25.17
C LEU A 371 10.10 -14.86 25.86
N ALA A 372 11.34 -14.78 26.37
CA ALA A 372 11.85 -13.61 27.06
C ALA A 372 11.81 -12.33 26.21
N LEU A 373 11.87 -12.43 24.88
CA LEU A 373 11.83 -11.28 23.98
C LEU A 373 10.56 -10.45 24.19
N TYR A 374 9.40 -11.11 24.28
CA TYR A 374 8.10 -10.45 24.40
C TYR A 374 7.43 -10.63 25.76
N LEU A 375 7.81 -11.64 26.54
CA LEU A 375 7.21 -11.92 27.86
C LEU A 375 8.07 -11.39 29.03
N GLY A 376 9.27 -10.89 28.74
CA GLY A 376 10.24 -10.54 29.78
C GLY A 376 10.73 -11.76 30.56
N SER A 377 11.42 -11.51 31.66
CA SER A 377 12.08 -12.53 32.48
C SER A 377 11.12 -13.38 33.32
N ALA A 378 9.94 -12.85 33.65
CA ALA A 378 8.97 -13.48 34.55
C ALA A 378 7.63 -13.82 33.89
N GLY A 379 7.37 -13.34 32.67
CA GLY A 379 6.16 -13.66 31.94
C GLY A 379 6.19 -15.09 31.37
N ASP A 380 5.04 -15.74 31.33
CA ASP A 380 4.84 -17.03 30.68
C ASP A 380 3.40 -17.15 30.18
N ILE A 381 3.19 -18.07 29.25
CA ILE A 381 1.88 -18.45 28.72
C ILE A 381 1.21 -19.42 29.69
N VAL A 382 -0.01 -19.07 30.09
CA VAL A 382 -0.92 -19.92 30.87
C VAL A 382 -1.99 -20.52 29.96
N VAL A 383 -2.45 -21.72 30.29
CA VAL A 383 -3.42 -22.47 29.47
C VAL A 383 -4.61 -22.86 30.34
N ASP A 384 -5.81 -22.53 29.89
CA ASP A 384 -7.02 -23.02 30.53
C ASP A 384 -7.08 -24.55 30.40
N PRO A 385 -7.20 -25.31 31.51
CA PRO A 385 -7.12 -26.76 31.47
C PRO A 385 -8.28 -27.41 30.69
N THR A 386 -9.42 -26.73 30.60
CA THR A 386 -10.67 -27.21 29.97
C THR A 386 -10.75 -26.81 28.51
N THR A 387 -10.61 -25.52 28.21
CA THR A 387 -10.79 -24.98 26.86
C THR A 387 -9.51 -24.98 26.05
N LYS A 388 -8.35 -25.21 26.70
CA LYS A 388 -7.01 -25.08 26.11
C LYS A 388 -6.67 -23.66 25.65
N GLN A 389 -7.51 -22.67 25.95
CA GLN A 389 -7.28 -21.28 25.57
C GLN A 389 -6.03 -20.73 26.27
N CYS A 390 -5.27 -19.92 25.54
CA CYS A 390 -4.03 -19.34 26.03
C CYS A 390 -4.26 -17.94 26.61
N GLY A 391 -3.53 -17.63 27.67
CA GLY A 391 -3.42 -16.31 28.25
C GLY A 391 -2.00 -16.05 28.71
N LEU A 392 -1.78 -14.95 29.42
CA LEU A 392 -0.49 -14.59 30.02
C LEU A 392 -0.59 -14.56 31.54
N ASN A 393 0.48 -14.93 32.23
CA ASN A 393 0.50 -14.99 33.69
C ASN A 393 0.42 -13.59 34.35
N ASP A 394 0.14 -13.54 35.64
CA ASP A 394 -0.04 -12.26 36.35
C ASP A 394 1.26 -11.45 36.43
N ALA A 395 2.42 -12.12 36.41
CA ALA A 395 3.73 -11.46 36.39
C ALA A 395 3.94 -10.62 35.11
N PHE A 396 3.41 -11.07 33.96
CA PHE A 396 3.45 -10.30 32.71
C PHE A 396 2.74 -8.94 32.86
N TYR A 397 1.60 -8.92 33.57
CA TYR A 397 0.79 -7.72 33.82
C TYR A 397 1.19 -6.94 35.09
N ALA A 398 2.30 -7.30 35.74
CA ALA A 398 2.72 -6.65 36.98
C ALA A 398 2.91 -5.13 36.78
N LYS A 399 2.12 -4.35 37.53
CA LYS A 399 2.15 -2.88 37.48
C LYS A 399 3.36 -2.31 38.22
N THR A 400 3.84 -1.17 37.74
CA THR A 400 4.88 -0.35 38.37
C THR A 400 4.62 1.12 38.09
N THR A 401 5.30 2.02 38.79
CA THR A 401 5.19 3.46 38.58
C THR A 401 6.51 4.01 38.09
N VAL A 402 6.52 4.63 36.91
CA VAL A 402 7.67 5.31 36.32
C VAL A 402 7.29 6.77 36.08
N GLU A 403 8.09 7.71 36.59
CA GLU A 403 7.82 9.16 36.47
C GLU A 403 6.39 9.56 36.91
N GLY A 404 5.87 8.90 37.95
CA GLY A 404 4.54 9.18 38.50
C GLY A 404 3.36 8.65 37.67
N LYS A 405 3.62 7.91 36.58
CA LYS A 405 2.59 7.23 35.77
C LYS A 405 2.64 5.73 36.02
N GLU A 406 1.48 5.12 36.23
CA GLU A 406 1.37 3.65 36.28
C GLU A 406 1.65 3.07 34.89
N THR A 407 2.48 2.04 34.83
CA THR A 407 2.82 1.26 33.64
C THR A 407 3.07 -0.21 34.04
N TYR A 408 3.57 -1.02 33.11
CA TYR A 408 3.88 -2.43 33.33
C TYR A 408 5.39 -2.63 33.45
N LYS A 409 5.82 -3.47 34.41
CA LYS A 409 7.24 -3.82 34.57
C LYS A 409 7.79 -4.48 33.29
N THR A 410 7.02 -5.40 32.72
CA THR A 410 7.39 -6.14 31.51
C THR A 410 7.56 -5.24 30.29
N ALA A 411 6.86 -4.10 30.23
CA ALA A 411 6.99 -3.19 29.09
C ALA A 411 8.43 -2.65 28.94
N ALA A 412 9.09 -2.30 30.05
CA ALA A 412 10.49 -1.89 30.03
C ALA A 412 11.44 -3.03 29.65
N GLU A 413 11.14 -4.26 30.08
CA GLU A 413 11.92 -5.44 29.69
C GLU A 413 11.79 -5.73 28.19
N ILE A 414 10.59 -5.59 27.61
CA ILE A 414 10.37 -5.73 26.16
C ILE A 414 11.21 -4.70 25.40
N VAL A 415 11.15 -3.43 25.78
CA VAL A 415 11.95 -2.36 25.13
C VAL A 415 13.44 -2.70 25.15
N ALA A 416 13.98 -3.07 26.31
CA ALA A 416 15.39 -3.45 26.44
C ALA A 416 15.76 -4.74 25.66
N ASN A 417 14.80 -5.65 25.48
CA ASN A 417 15.01 -6.91 24.75
C ASN A 417 14.92 -6.76 23.23
N LEU A 418 14.21 -5.73 22.75
CA LEU A 418 14.11 -5.38 21.33
C LEU A 418 15.34 -4.62 20.81
N GLU A 419 16.03 -3.91 21.70
CA GLU A 419 17.39 -3.44 21.44
C GLU A 419 18.36 -4.63 21.25
N TRP A 420 19.52 -4.38 20.64
CA TRP A 420 20.49 -5.44 20.43
C TRP A 420 20.92 -6.08 21.77
N ASN A 421 20.50 -7.33 21.95
CA ASN A 421 20.77 -8.11 23.15
C ASN A 421 21.29 -9.50 22.77
N SER A 422 22.58 -9.74 23.03
CA SER A 422 23.27 -11.00 22.72
C SER A 422 22.85 -12.18 23.60
N LYS A 423 22.10 -11.94 24.69
CA LYS A 423 21.64 -12.99 25.62
C LYS A 423 20.38 -13.70 25.13
N ILE A 424 19.63 -13.10 24.22
CA ILE A 424 18.43 -13.70 23.66
C ILE A 424 18.85 -14.55 22.46
N PRO A 425 18.38 -15.79 22.30
CA PRO A 425 18.79 -16.61 21.17
C PRO A 425 17.96 -16.27 19.91
N TYR A 426 18.47 -16.65 18.72
CA TYR A 426 17.85 -16.38 17.41
C TYR A 426 17.29 -17.67 16.81
N SER A 427 16.24 -17.56 15.98
CA SER A 427 15.59 -18.72 15.33
C SER A 427 16.05 -18.96 13.90
N GLY A 428 16.70 -17.97 13.28
CA GLY A 428 17.03 -18.00 11.86
C GLY A 428 18.37 -18.62 11.48
N PRO A 429 18.72 -18.53 10.19
CA PRO A 429 19.98 -19.05 9.63
C PRO A 429 21.24 -18.43 10.22
N TYR A 430 21.15 -17.20 10.73
CA TYR A 430 22.24 -16.50 11.38
C TYR A 430 21.85 -15.98 12.77
N TYR A 431 22.85 -15.60 13.55
CA TYR A 431 22.68 -14.81 14.78
C TYR A 431 23.63 -13.62 14.77
N VAL A 432 23.24 -12.51 15.40
CA VAL A 432 24.11 -11.34 15.55
C VAL A 432 25.13 -11.62 16.64
N ALA A 433 26.39 -11.79 16.26
CA ALA A 433 27.49 -12.03 17.18
C ALA A 433 28.03 -10.73 17.79
N ASN A 434 28.00 -9.63 17.04
CA ASN A 434 28.44 -8.32 17.49
C ASN A 434 27.67 -7.20 16.77
N TYR A 435 27.45 -6.08 17.46
CA TYR A 435 27.02 -4.82 16.87
C TYR A 435 27.80 -3.68 17.49
N ASP A 436 28.45 -2.89 16.64
CA ASP A 436 29.14 -1.67 17.05
C ASP A 436 28.25 -0.46 16.71
N ALA A 437 27.64 0.10 17.74
CA ALA A 437 26.77 1.27 17.62
C ALA A 437 27.52 2.56 17.22
N SER A 438 28.86 2.60 17.34
CA SER A 438 29.66 3.77 16.94
C SER A 438 29.95 3.77 15.43
N SER A 439 30.17 2.59 14.86
CA SER A 439 30.42 2.41 13.43
C SER A 439 29.20 1.93 12.64
N HIS A 440 28.06 1.74 13.31
CA HIS A 440 26.82 1.20 12.73
C HIS A 440 27.06 -0.08 11.91
N THR A 441 27.88 -0.99 12.44
CA THR A 441 28.28 -2.24 11.76
C THR A 441 27.91 -3.45 12.62
N ALA A 442 27.32 -4.47 11.99
CA ALA A 442 26.98 -5.73 12.64
C ALA A 442 27.77 -6.90 12.06
N THR A 443 28.17 -7.85 12.91
CA THR A 443 28.77 -9.14 12.51
C THR A 443 27.81 -10.26 12.85
N LEU A 444 27.35 -10.99 11.85
CA LEU A 444 26.51 -12.16 11.98
C LEU A 444 27.33 -13.44 11.78
N LYS A 445 26.94 -14.51 12.46
CA LYS A 445 27.55 -15.84 12.37
C LYS A 445 26.49 -16.89 12.04
N LEU A 446 26.91 -17.91 11.28
CA LEU A 446 26.05 -19.02 10.89
C LEU A 446 25.48 -19.74 12.12
N ASN A 447 24.16 -19.89 12.17
CA ASN A 447 23.49 -20.68 13.18
C ASN A 447 23.48 -22.16 12.78
N LYS A 448 24.39 -22.95 13.33
CA LYS A 448 24.49 -24.40 13.04
C LYS A 448 23.30 -25.22 13.55
N GLN A 449 22.43 -24.65 14.38
CA GLN A 449 21.20 -25.30 14.81
C GLN A 449 20.07 -25.16 13.78
N TYR A 450 20.18 -24.22 12.84
CA TYR A 450 19.17 -24.01 11.80
C TYR A 450 19.33 -25.07 10.69
N PRO A 451 18.32 -25.93 10.45
CA PRO A 451 18.39 -27.00 9.46
C PRO A 451 18.22 -26.51 8.01
N GLY A 452 17.88 -25.23 7.80
CA GLY A 452 17.39 -24.71 6.53
C GLY A 452 15.87 -24.70 6.44
N ASP A 453 15.36 -24.21 5.31
CA ASP A 453 13.95 -24.19 4.96
C ASP A 453 13.72 -24.68 3.51
N ASP A 454 12.46 -24.91 3.13
CA ASP A 454 12.10 -25.46 1.82
C ASP A 454 12.22 -24.45 0.67
N VAL A 455 12.40 -23.17 1.01
CA VAL A 455 12.29 -22.06 0.07
C VAL A 455 13.68 -21.52 -0.31
N ARG A 456 14.49 -21.17 0.67
CA ARG A 456 15.87 -20.65 0.54
C ARG A 456 16.93 -21.75 0.66
N GLY A 457 16.58 -22.90 1.24
CA GLY A 457 17.50 -24.01 1.47
C GLY A 457 18.29 -23.86 2.76
N THR A 458 19.57 -24.27 2.74
CA THR A 458 20.43 -24.28 3.93
C THR A 458 21.58 -23.29 3.77
N ALA A 459 21.69 -22.33 4.69
CA ALA A 459 22.79 -21.36 4.73
C ALA A 459 24.16 -22.05 4.94
N SER A 460 25.20 -21.53 4.31
CA SER A 460 26.56 -22.08 4.36
C SER A 460 27.68 -21.07 4.57
N ILE A 461 27.35 -19.77 4.52
CA ILE A 461 28.34 -18.70 4.68
C ILE A 461 28.60 -18.51 6.17
N GLU A 462 29.86 -18.56 6.60
CA GLU A 462 30.17 -18.62 8.05
C GLU A 462 30.07 -17.24 8.74
N THR A 463 30.32 -16.15 8.00
CA THR A 463 30.29 -14.79 8.54
C THR A 463 29.68 -13.80 7.55
N ILE A 464 28.73 -13.00 8.03
CA ILE A 464 28.23 -11.84 7.29
C ILE A 464 28.60 -10.59 8.10
N THR A 465 29.25 -9.62 7.46
CA THR A 465 29.37 -8.27 8.01
C THR A 465 28.34 -7.39 7.33
N TYR A 466 27.56 -6.65 8.09
CA TYR A 466 26.55 -5.73 7.55
C TYR A 466 26.99 -4.28 7.76
N VAL A 467 27.02 -3.50 6.68
CA VAL A 467 27.50 -2.11 6.65
C VAL A 467 26.48 -1.18 5.97
N LYS A 468 26.65 0.13 6.13
CA LYS A 468 25.95 1.12 5.31
C LYS A 468 26.58 1.22 3.92
N ILE A 469 25.73 1.33 2.90
CA ILE A 469 26.11 1.66 1.53
C ILE A 469 25.79 3.14 1.30
N VAL A 470 26.76 3.90 0.80
CA VAL A 470 26.55 5.29 0.37
C VAL A 470 26.34 5.28 -1.14
N SER A 471 25.12 5.57 -1.59
CA SER A 471 24.70 5.42 -2.99
C SER A 471 25.61 6.13 -3.98
N GLU A 472 26.08 7.34 -3.65
CA GLU A 472 26.95 8.15 -4.50
C GLU A 472 28.33 7.53 -4.72
N THR A 473 28.81 6.71 -3.77
CA THR A 473 30.14 6.08 -3.81
C THR A 473 30.09 4.55 -3.87
N GLN A 474 28.90 3.96 -4.05
CA GLN A 474 28.68 2.53 -3.89
C GLN A 474 29.56 1.66 -4.81
N LEU A 475 29.77 2.08 -6.06
CA LEU A 475 30.62 1.35 -7.01
C LEU A 475 32.09 1.37 -6.59
N ASP A 476 32.55 2.45 -5.94
CA ASP A 476 33.91 2.53 -5.41
C ASP A 476 34.08 1.68 -4.16
N MET A 477 33.07 1.64 -3.28
CA MET A 477 33.03 0.74 -2.13
C MET A 477 33.17 -0.72 -2.59
N LEU A 478 32.39 -1.13 -3.60
CA LEU A 478 32.48 -2.46 -4.21
C LEU A 478 33.88 -2.74 -4.79
N LYS A 479 34.44 -1.79 -5.56
CA LYS A 479 35.78 -1.94 -6.16
C LYS A 479 36.88 -2.12 -5.13
N LYS A 480 36.80 -1.40 -4.00
CA LYS A 480 37.71 -1.46 -2.86
C LYS A 480 37.50 -2.69 -1.97
N GLY A 481 36.39 -3.41 -2.14
CA GLY A 481 36.03 -4.56 -1.31
C GLY A 481 35.46 -4.17 0.06
N GLU A 482 34.92 -2.96 0.18
CA GLU A 482 34.23 -2.46 1.37
C GLU A 482 32.80 -3.01 1.47
N VAL A 483 32.26 -3.51 0.35
CA VAL A 483 30.99 -4.24 0.26
C VAL A 483 31.11 -5.30 -0.84
N ASP A 484 30.42 -6.43 -0.69
CA ASP A 484 30.43 -7.51 -1.67
C ASP A 484 29.18 -7.57 -2.54
N VAL A 485 28.08 -6.91 -2.15
CA VAL A 485 26.80 -6.88 -2.87
C VAL A 485 26.24 -5.46 -2.90
N LEU A 486 25.93 -4.97 -4.09
CA LEU A 486 25.11 -3.79 -4.32
C LEU A 486 23.80 -4.25 -4.95
N ALA A 487 22.66 -3.94 -4.33
CA ALA A 487 21.36 -4.41 -4.80
C ALA A 487 20.41 -3.25 -5.12
N GLY A 488 19.47 -3.49 -6.03
CA GLY A 488 18.42 -2.53 -6.40
C GLY A 488 18.93 -1.35 -7.22
N ILE A 489 20.02 -1.51 -7.97
CA ILE A 489 20.50 -0.46 -8.88
C ILE A 489 19.47 -0.31 -10.00
N THR A 490 19.04 0.93 -10.24
CA THR A 490 18.05 1.24 -11.27
C THR A 490 18.23 2.67 -11.78
N GLY A 491 17.51 3.03 -12.86
CA GLY A 491 17.72 4.27 -13.60
C GLY A 491 18.81 4.13 -14.66
N GLY A 492 18.72 4.91 -15.74
CA GLY A 492 19.55 4.71 -16.92
C GLY A 492 21.05 4.84 -16.67
N ASP A 493 21.48 5.94 -16.05
CA ASP A 493 22.89 6.25 -15.86
C ASP A 493 23.56 5.33 -14.83
N ASP A 494 22.91 5.13 -13.68
CA ASP A 494 23.43 4.27 -12.61
C ASP A 494 23.55 2.82 -13.08
N THR A 495 22.51 2.28 -13.74
CA THR A 495 22.54 0.91 -14.28
C THR A 495 23.65 0.74 -15.31
N LYS A 496 23.85 1.72 -16.19
CA LYS A 496 24.92 1.67 -17.19
C LYS A 496 26.31 1.68 -16.56
N ALA A 497 26.54 2.52 -15.55
CA ALA A 497 27.82 2.57 -14.82
C ALA A 497 28.11 1.28 -14.05
N ALA A 498 27.05 0.69 -13.50
CA ALA A 498 27.07 -0.57 -12.78
C ALA A 498 27.47 -1.73 -13.72
N LEU A 499 26.79 -1.88 -14.87
CA LEU A 499 27.09 -2.91 -15.87
C LEU A 499 28.49 -2.74 -16.51
N GLU A 500 28.95 -1.52 -16.74
CA GLU A 500 30.31 -1.27 -17.21
C GLU A 500 31.35 -1.68 -16.15
N THR A 501 31.06 -1.53 -14.86
CA THR A 501 31.92 -2.03 -13.77
C THR A 501 32.04 -3.56 -13.82
N VAL A 502 30.95 -4.29 -14.08
CA VAL A 502 30.98 -5.75 -14.24
C VAL A 502 31.82 -6.15 -15.46
N LYS A 503 31.52 -5.55 -16.62
CA LYS A 503 32.19 -5.83 -17.89
C LYS A 503 33.71 -5.58 -17.83
N SER A 504 34.13 -4.49 -17.20
CA SER A 504 35.55 -4.11 -17.08
C SER A 504 36.30 -4.86 -15.97
N SER A 505 35.60 -5.63 -15.12
CA SER A 505 36.18 -6.30 -13.95
C SER A 505 37.00 -7.56 -14.26
N ASN A 506 36.98 -8.05 -15.49
CA ASN A 506 37.60 -9.32 -15.92
C ASN A 506 37.16 -10.53 -15.04
N GLY A 507 35.87 -10.60 -14.71
CA GLY A 507 35.28 -11.68 -13.93
C GLY A 507 35.38 -11.54 -12.41
N LYS A 508 35.85 -10.39 -11.90
CA LYS A 508 35.84 -10.10 -10.45
C LYS A 508 34.42 -9.83 -9.91
N PHE A 509 33.56 -9.25 -10.74
CA PHE A 509 32.17 -8.99 -10.40
C PHE A 509 31.23 -9.73 -11.35
N ALA A 510 30.06 -10.10 -10.83
CA ALA A 510 28.94 -10.67 -11.56
C ALA A 510 27.69 -9.81 -11.33
N GLU A 511 26.66 -10.03 -12.15
CA GLU A 511 25.36 -9.38 -11.99
C GLU A 511 24.21 -10.37 -12.08
N THR A 512 23.11 -9.99 -11.44
CA THR A 512 21.79 -10.57 -11.66
C THR A 512 20.77 -9.43 -11.71
N HIS A 513 19.62 -9.67 -12.33
CA HIS A 513 18.58 -8.66 -12.45
C HIS A 513 17.19 -9.27 -12.52
N TYR A 514 16.18 -8.44 -12.23
CA TYR A 514 14.78 -8.81 -12.22
C TYR A 514 13.89 -7.61 -12.57
N ASP A 515 12.71 -7.88 -13.15
CA ASP A 515 11.69 -6.86 -13.35
C ASP A 515 11.11 -6.45 -12.00
N ARG A 516 11.13 -5.17 -11.66
CA ARG A 516 10.56 -4.70 -10.39
C ARG A 516 9.07 -5.07 -10.33
N ALA A 517 8.65 -5.62 -9.19
CA ALA A 517 7.23 -5.71 -8.87
C ALA A 517 6.75 -4.31 -8.48
N GLY A 518 6.41 -3.50 -9.48
CA GLY A 518 6.05 -2.10 -9.29
C GLY A 518 6.27 -1.24 -10.53
N TYR A 519 5.91 0.03 -10.41
CA TYR A 519 5.99 1.01 -11.48
C TYR A 519 6.06 2.43 -10.92
N GLY A 520 6.68 3.33 -11.67
CA GLY A 520 6.52 4.78 -11.51
C GLY A 520 5.21 5.24 -12.13
N LYS A 521 4.58 6.26 -11.55
CA LYS A 521 3.25 6.71 -11.95
C LYS A 521 3.05 8.21 -11.81
N LEU A 522 2.05 8.72 -12.54
CA LEU A 522 1.31 9.93 -12.21
C LEU A 522 -0.01 9.49 -11.55
N GLY A 523 -0.14 9.66 -10.24
CA GLY A 523 -1.35 9.37 -9.47
C GLY A 523 -2.34 10.52 -9.46
N PHE A 524 -3.61 10.23 -9.17
CA PHE A 524 -4.68 11.22 -9.14
C PHE A 524 -5.47 11.22 -7.82
N ARG A 525 -6.03 12.38 -7.48
CA ARG A 525 -7.16 12.51 -6.54
C ARG A 525 -8.44 12.50 -7.38
N CYS A 526 -9.15 11.37 -7.39
CA CYS A 526 -10.27 11.15 -8.30
C CYS A 526 -11.65 11.57 -7.74
N ASP A 527 -11.69 12.33 -6.65
CA ASP A 527 -12.93 12.90 -6.08
C ASP A 527 -12.92 14.43 -6.06
N PHE A 528 -11.92 15.06 -6.70
CA PHE A 528 -11.73 16.51 -6.71
C PHE A 528 -11.31 17.04 -8.08
N GLY A 529 -12.02 18.07 -8.55
CA GLY A 529 -11.68 18.82 -9.75
C GLY A 529 -11.74 17.97 -11.03
N PRO A 530 -11.00 18.37 -12.08
CA PRO A 530 -11.09 17.68 -13.37
C PRO A 530 -10.67 16.20 -13.34
N THR A 531 -9.76 15.81 -12.44
CA THR A 531 -9.34 14.40 -12.30
C THR A 531 -10.42 13.49 -11.71
N ALA A 532 -11.54 14.04 -11.21
CA ALA A 532 -12.70 13.23 -10.86
C ALA A 532 -13.35 12.55 -12.07
N PHE A 533 -13.17 13.10 -13.26
CA PHE A 533 -13.78 12.62 -14.49
C PHE A 533 -12.86 11.64 -15.21
N ALA A 534 -13.34 10.42 -15.45
CA ALA A 534 -12.57 9.39 -16.15
C ALA A 534 -12.11 9.86 -17.55
N SER A 535 -12.91 10.65 -18.25
CA SER A 535 -12.55 11.25 -19.54
C SER A 535 -11.31 12.15 -19.46
N VAL A 536 -11.14 12.91 -18.39
CA VAL A 536 -9.93 13.75 -18.19
C VAL A 536 -8.73 12.88 -17.89
N ARG A 537 -8.88 11.83 -17.07
CA ARG A 537 -7.78 10.89 -16.79
C ARG A 537 -7.33 10.14 -18.04
N ARG A 538 -8.28 9.70 -18.88
CA ARG A 538 -8.02 9.12 -20.20
C ARG A 538 -7.35 10.13 -21.15
N ALA A 539 -7.82 11.37 -21.18
CA ALA A 539 -7.16 12.42 -21.96
C ALA A 539 -5.70 12.65 -21.52
N ILE A 540 -5.44 12.72 -20.21
CA ILE A 540 -4.08 12.91 -19.67
C ILE A 540 -3.15 11.76 -20.08
N ILE A 541 -3.59 10.50 -19.99
CA ILE A 541 -2.73 9.37 -20.37
C ILE A 541 -2.41 9.35 -21.87
N TYR A 542 -3.33 9.79 -22.73
CA TYR A 542 -3.08 9.97 -24.17
C TYR A 542 -2.06 11.07 -24.48
N THR A 543 -1.83 12.03 -23.57
CA THR A 543 -0.95 13.18 -23.82
C THR A 543 0.45 13.00 -23.25
N ILE A 544 0.77 11.82 -22.72
CA ILE A 544 2.11 11.46 -22.26
C ILE A 544 2.65 10.36 -23.15
N ASN A 545 3.78 10.60 -23.83
CA ASN A 545 4.45 9.54 -24.58
C ASN A 545 5.16 8.59 -23.61
N ARG A 546 4.39 7.65 -23.03
CA ARG A 546 4.86 6.72 -21.99
C ARG A 546 6.06 5.86 -22.43
N PRO A 547 6.09 5.28 -23.64
CA PRO A 547 7.27 4.53 -24.09
C PRO A 547 8.54 5.40 -24.16
N ALA A 548 8.45 6.62 -24.70
CA ALA A 548 9.60 7.54 -24.71
C ALA A 548 9.97 7.99 -23.29
N PHE A 549 8.97 8.19 -22.43
CA PHE A 549 9.19 8.55 -21.03
C PHE A 549 10.00 7.46 -20.31
N ALA A 550 9.53 6.21 -20.38
CA ALA A 550 10.19 5.06 -19.79
C ALA A 550 11.60 4.89 -20.35
N GLN A 551 11.78 4.95 -21.67
CA GLN A 551 13.09 4.81 -22.32
C GLN A 551 14.11 5.84 -21.82
N THR A 552 13.69 7.11 -21.68
CA THR A 552 14.58 8.18 -21.19
C THR A 552 14.93 7.98 -19.72
N PHE A 553 13.97 7.63 -18.87
CA PHE A 553 14.20 7.48 -17.43
C PHE A 553 15.05 6.24 -17.11
N THR A 554 14.70 5.09 -17.71
CA THR A 554 15.33 3.80 -17.40
C THR A 554 16.57 3.53 -18.25
N GLY A 555 16.86 4.34 -19.27
CA GLY A 555 17.96 4.09 -20.21
C GLY A 555 17.80 2.81 -21.04
N GLY A 556 16.57 2.28 -21.15
CA GLY A 556 16.25 1.02 -21.84
C GLY A 556 16.15 -0.19 -20.91
N TYR A 557 16.38 -0.02 -19.60
CA TYR A 557 16.26 -1.08 -18.59
C TYR A 557 14.86 -1.08 -17.95
N GLY A 558 13.82 -1.00 -18.77
CA GLY A 558 12.44 -0.97 -18.33
C GLY A 558 11.47 -0.71 -19.48
N SER A 559 10.19 -0.85 -19.19
CA SER A 559 9.10 -0.75 -20.15
C SER A 559 7.92 0.03 -19.55
N VAL A 560 6.78 0.03 -20.25
CA VAL A 560 5.51 0.54 -19.71
C VAL A 560 4.63 -0.65 -19.33
N VAL A 561 3.77 -0.47 -18.33
CA VAL A 561 2.66 -1.36 -18.02
C VAL A 561 1.35 -0.60 -18.20
N ASP A 562 0.25 -1.30 -18.44
CA ASP A 562 -1.06 -0.69 -18.68
C ASP A 562 -2.03 -0.85 -17.49
N GLY A 563 -1.50 -1.27 -16.35
CA GLY A 563 -2.27 -1.45 -15.14
C GLY A 563 -1.38 -1.51 -13.90
N PRO A 564 -2.00 -1.66 -12.71
CA PRO A 564 -1.32 -1.70 -11.43
C PRO A 564 -0.71 -3.09 -11.21
N TYR A 565 0.17 -3.53 -12.11
CA TYR A 565 0.82 -4.83 -12.07
C TYR A 565 2.21 -4.76 -12.71
N TYR A 566 2.97 -5.83 -12.58
CA TYR A 566 4.20 -6.04 -13.34
C TYR A 566 4.07 -7.34 -14.14
N GLU A 567 4.75 -7.45 -15.28
CA GLU A 567 4.55 -8.56 -16.21
C GLU A 567 5.04 -9.92 -15.67
N GLY A 568 5.85 -9.89 -14.60
CA GLY A 568 6.29 -11.09 -13.90
C GLY A 568 5.21 -11.73 -13.00
N PHE A 569 4.11 -11.03 -12.71
CA PHE A 569 3.05 -11.50 -11.83
C PHE A 569 2.34 -12.74 -12.40
N SER A 570 2.03 -13.73 -11.56
CA SER A 570 1.45 -15.00 -11.99
C SER A 570 0.07 -14.83 -12.64
N ALA A 571 -0.80 -14.01 -12.06
CA ALA A 571 -2.14 -13.79 -12.62
C ALA A 571 -2.08 -13.12 -14.00
N PHE A 572 -1.22 -12.11 -14.17
CA PHE A 572 -1.00 -11.50 -15.48
C PHE A 572 -0.53 -12.54 -16.49
N LYS A 573 0.48 -13.35 -16.16
CA LYS A 573 0.96 -14.42 -17.05
C LYS A 573 -0.13 -15.42 -17.42
N ALA A 574 -1.06 -15.71 -16.52
CA ALA A 574 -2.17 -16.63 -16.76
C ALA A 574 -3.21 -16.07 -17.75
N VAL A 575 -3.43 -14.75 -17.76
CA VAL A 575 -4.52 -14.12 -18.54
C VAL A 575 -4.05 -13.21 -19.68
N LYS A 576 -2.73 -13.00 -19.84
CA LYS A 576 -2.11 -12.06 -20.80
C LYS A 576 -2.63 -12.16 -22.24
N ASP A 577 -3.05 -13.34 -22.67
CA ASP A 577 -3.50 -13.59 -24.05
C ASP A 577 -5.01 -13.29 -24.22
N SER A 578 -5.73 -13.05 -23.13
CA SER A 578 -7.17 -12.80 -23.09
C SER A 578 -7.57 -11.45 -22.48
N ILE A 579 -6.65 -10.79 -21.77
CA ILE A 579 -6.92 -9.51 -21.10
C ILE A 579 -7.07 -8.38 -22.14
N VAL A 580 -8.13 -7.58 -22.00
CA VAL A 580 -8.42 -6.45 -22.89
C VAL A 580 -7.92 -5.15 -22.28
N LEU A 581 -6.84 -4.59 -22.81
CA LEU A 581 -6.22 -3.37 -22.27
C LEU A 581 -6.12 -2.28 -23.34
N ASN A 582 -6.63 -1.10 -23.01
CA ASN A 582 -6.35 0.11 -23.75
C ASN A 582 -4.88 0.49 -23.58
N LYS A 583 -4.17 0.57 -24.72
CA LYS A 583 -2.76 0.93 -24.78
C LYS A 583 -2.50 2.43 -24.68
N TYR A 584 -3.55 3.26 -24.72
CA TYR A 584 -3.46 4.71 -24.64
C TYR A 584 -2.29 5.29 -25.44
N THR A 585 -2.23 4.95 -26.73
CA THR A 585 -1.14 5.38 -27.62
C THR A 585 -1.16 6.90 -27.76
N TYR A 586 0.00 7.53 -27.55
CA TYR A 586 0.16 8.98 -27.53
C TYR A 586 -0.55 9.69 -28.70
N SER A 587 -1.55 10.52 -28.38
CA SER A 587 -2.44 11.14 -29.36
C SER A 587 -3.22 12.30 -28.75
N ALA A 588 -2.88 13.54 -29.13
CA ALA A 588 -3.63 14.71 -28.69
C ALA A 588 -5.08 14.72 -29.24
N ASP A 589 -5.30 14.16 -30.43
CA ASP A 589 -6.63 14.07 -31.04
C ASP A 589 -7.53 13.12 -30.24
N SER A 590 -7.01 11.95 -29.84
CA SER A 590 -7.75 11.01 -28.97
C SER A 590 -8.02 11.60 -27.59
N ALA A 591 -7.10 12.41 -27.06
CA ALA A 591 -7.34 13.16 -25.83
C ALA A 591 -8.47 14.20 -25.99
N VAL A 592 -8.56 14.88 -27.15
CA VAL A 592 -9.68 15.76 -27.47
C VAL A 592 -11.00 15.00 -27.57
N ASP A 593 -11.01 13.84 -28.22
CA ASP A 593 -12.20 13.00 -28.35
C ASP A 593 -12.76 12.61 -26.97
N GLU A 594 -11.90 12.14 -26.07
CA GLU A 594 -12.26 11.83 -24.67
C GLU A 594 -12.85 13.04 -23.94
N LEU A 595 -12.22 14.22 -24.09
CA LEU A 595 -12.69 15.46 -23.47
C LEU A 595 -14.06 15.88 -24.02
N VAL A 596 -14.27 15.78 -25.34
CA VAL A 596 -15.54 16.12 -26.00
C VAL A 596 -16.64 15.16 -25.55
N GLU A 597 -16.38 13.85 -25.54
CA GLU A 597 -17.32 12.84 -25.05
C GLU A 597 -17.67 13.08 -23.57
N GLY A 598 -16.68 13.46 -22.76
CA GLY A 598 -16.88 13.83 -21.36
C GLY A 598 -17.60 15.15 -21.11
N GLY A 599 -17.93 15.92 -22.16
CA GLY A 599 -18.66 17.19 -22.06
C GLY A 599 -17.79 18.42 -21.78
N TRP A 600 -16.48 18.35 -21.99
CA TRP A 600 -15.53 19.48 -21.90
C TRP A 600 -15.56 20.32 -23.19
N VAL A 601 -16.75 20.80 -23.54
CA VAL A 601 -17.05 21.43 -24.84
C VAL A 601 -17.31 22.92 -24.72
N TYR A 602 -17.20 23.51 -23.53
CA TYR A 602 -17.50 24.91 -23.27
C TYR A 602 -16.24 25.74 -23.06
N ASN A 603 -16.35 27.05 -23.25
CA ASN A 603 -15.38 28.02 -22.73
C ASN A 603 -15.87 28.63 -21.41
N VAL A 604 -15.11 29.58 -20.85
CA VAL A 604 -15.45 30.24 -19.58
C VAL A 604 -16.79 30.97 -19.59
N ARG A 605 -17.29 31.34 -20.79
CA ARG A 605 -18.56 32.04 -20.98
C ARG A 605 -19.76 31.10 -21.04
N GLY A 606 -19.55 29.79 -20.95
CA GLY A 606 -20.59 28.77 -21.18
C GLY A 606 -20.99 28.64 -22.64
N GLU A 607 -20.20 29.20 -23.56
CA GLU A 607 -20.37 29.07 -25.01
C GLU A 607 -19.53 27.89 -25.52
N ALA A 608 -19.73 27.43 -26.76
CA ALA A 608 -18.92 26.36 -27.34
C ALA A 608 -17.44 26.74 -27.41
N PHE A 609 -16.56 25.83 -26.99
CA PHE A 609 -15.11 26.02 -27.02
C PHE A 609 -14.57 26.10 -28.45
N ASP A 610 -13.80 27.14 -28.74
CA ASP A 610 -13.09 27.36 -30.00
C ASP A 610 -11.59 27.44 -29.73
N ALA A 611 -10.86 26.39 -30.12
CA ALA A 611 -9.42 26.27 -29.89
C ALA A 611 -8.57 27.39 -30.56
N SER A 612 -9.16 28.18 -31.47
CA SER A 612 -8.48 29.34 -32.07
C SER A 612 -8.64 30.64 -31.26
N LYS A 613 -9.55 30.67 -30.28
CA LYS A 613 -9.91 31.88 -29.51
C LYS A 613 -9.84 31.70 -28.01
N ASP A 614 -10.15 30.49 -27.52
CA ASP A 614 -10.30 30.20 -26.11
C ASP A 614 -9.03 29.55 -25.54
N ASP A 615 -8.67 29.92 -24.31
CA ASP A 615 -7.48 29.41 -23.64
C ASP A 615 -7.63 27.96 -23.17
N ILE A 616 -8.77 27.64 -22.53
CA ILE A 616 -9.03 26.32 -21.94
C ILE A 616 -10.50 25.92 -22.07
N ARG A 617 -10.74 24.61 -21.99
CA ARG A 617 -12.07 24.01 -21.93
C ARG A 617 -12.70 24.15 -20.54
N TYR A 618 -14.02 24.11 -20.53
CA TYR A 618 -14.88 24.02 -19.37
C TYR A 618 -15.91 22.91 -19.59
N LYS A 619 -16.35 22.28 -18.50
CA LYS A 619 -17.46 21.33 -18.48
C LYS A 619 -18.61 21.91 -17.67
N LYS A 620 -19.83 21.83 -18.22
CA LYS A 620 -21.05 22.11 -17.49
C LYS A 620 -21.33 20.94 -16.52
N LEU A 621 -21.39 21.21 -15.23
CA LEU A 621 -21.60 20.20 -14.19
C LEU A 621 -23.08 19.84 -14.05
N GLU A 622 -23.38 18.54 -13.95
CA GLU A 622 -24.74 18.02 -13.78
C GLU A 622 -24.80 16.87 -12.75
N GLY A 623 -25.95 16.62 -12.14
CA GLY A 623 -26.12 15.53 -11.18
C GLY A 623 -25.08 15.56 -10.04
N TYR A 624 -24.47 14.41 -9.73
CA TYR A 624 -23.45 14.27 -8.69
C TYR A 624 -22.09 14.93 -9.03
N GLU A 625 -21.91 15.40 -10.27
CA GLU A 625 -20.73 16.19 -10.64
C GLU A 625 -20.69 17.54 -9.91
N LEU A 626 -21.85 18.03 -9.46
CA LEU A 626 -22.03 19.21 -8.60
C LEU A 626 -21.59 18.91 -7.15
N SER A 627 -20.42 18.34 -6.94
CA SER A 627 -19.91 18.13 -5.58
C SER A 627 -19.47 19.45 -4.96
N LYS A 628 -19.51 19.56 -3.63
CA LYS A 628 -19.02 20.74 -2.90
C LYS A 628 -17.60 21.13 -3.32
N ASP A 629 -16.78 20.12 -3.56
CA ASP A 629 -15.38 20.23 -3.96
C ASP A 629 -15.24 20.79 -5.39
N ASN A 630 -16.02 20.29 -6.35
CA ASN A 630 -16.00 20.77 -7.74
C ASN A 630 -16.57 22.20 -7.86
N LEU A 631 -17.60 22.53 -7.07
CA LEU A 631 -18.14 23.89 -7.03
C LEU A 631 -17.09 24.90 -6.56
N ASN A 632 -16.23 24.51 -5.61
CA ASN A 632 -15.18 25.37 -5.07
C ASN A 632 -13.83 25.26 -5.80
N PHE A 633 -13.75 24.51 -6.90
CA PHE A 633 -12.49 24.24 -7.60
C PHE A 633 -11.82 25.53 -8.12
N LYS A 634 -10.49 25.59 -7.95
CA LYS A 634 -9.60 26.65 -8.47
C LYS A 634 -8.24 26.07 -8.86
N SER A 635 -7.62 26.63 -9.89
CA SER A 635 -6.20 26.40 -10.14
C SER A 635 -5.36 27.00 -9.01
N ASN A 636 -4.21 26.39 -8.70
CA ASN A 636 -3.37 26.81 -7.57
C ASN A 636 -2.88 28.27 -7.65
N ASP A 637 -2.73 28.80 -8.86
CA ASP A 637 -2.36 30.19 -9.12
C ASP A 637 -3.57 31.15 -9.12
N GLY A 638 -4.78 30.62 -8.96
CA GLY A 638 -6.04 31.36 -8.99
C GLY A 638 -6.50 31.84 -10.36
N LYS A 639 -5.82 31.45 -11.45
CA LYS A 639 -6.14 31.88 -12.82
C LYS A 639 -7.51 31.39 -13.29
N TYR A 640 -7.89 30.17 -12.94
CA TYR A 640 -9.15 29.56 -13.35
C TYR A 640 -9.92 29.04 -12.14
N SER A 641 -11.24 29.15 -12.19
CA SER A 641 -12.14 28.66 -11.14
C SER A 641 -13.46 28.23 -11.76
N THR A 642 -14.21 27.39 -11.05
CA THR A 642 -15.61 27.12 -11.40
C THR A 642 -16.40 28.42 -11.43
N VAL A 643 -17.20 28.62 -12.47
CA VAL A 643 -18.05 29.81 -12.66
C VAL A 643 -19.52 29.41 -12.72
N LYS A 644 -20.41 30.31 -12.28
CA LYS A 644 -21.86 30.13 -12.36
C LYS A 644 -22.46 31.12 -13.36
N ILE A 645 -23.18 30.61 -14.36
CA ILE A 645 -23.80 31.39 -15.44
C ILE A 645 -25.23 30.90 -15.61
N ASP A 646 -26.21 31.79 -15.50
CA ASP A 646 -27.63 31.48 -15.66
C ASP A 646 -28.10 30.26 -14.84
N GLY A 647 -27.58 30.13 -13.61
CA GLY A 647 -27.91 29.02 -12.70
C GLY A 647 -27.15 27.72 -12.95
N ALA A 648 -26.37 27.60 -14.02
CA ALA A 648 -25.53 26.44 -14.32
C ALA A 648 -24.07 26.68 -13.90
N TYR A 649 -23.37 25.60 -13.55
CA TYR A 649 -21.97 25.63 -13.13
C TYR A 649 -21.06 25.10 -14.23
N TYR A 650 -19.97 25.82 -14.51
CA TYR A 650 -18.96 25.45 -15.49
C TYR A 650 -17.60 25.36 -14.82
N MET A 651 -17.00 24.17 -14.81
CA MET A 651 -15.71 23.91 -14.19
C MET A 651 -14.59 23.92 -15.23
N PRO A 652 -13.46 24.60 -14.98
CA PRO A 652 -12.32 24.68 -15.91
C PRO A 652 -11.52 23.37 -16.00
N LEU A 653 -10.96 23.08 -17.18
CA LEU A 653 -9.99 22.01 -17.38
C LEU A 653 -8.59 22.46 -16.93
N ALA A 654 -8.41 22.59 -15.61
CA ALA A 654 -7.13 22.91 -14.98
C ALA A 654 -6.69 21.82 -14.00
N ILE A 655 -5.43 21.40 -14.07
CA ILE A 655 -4.85 20.34 -13.25
C ILE A 655 -3.83 20.94 -12.30
N ASN A 656 -4.04 20.74 -11.00
CA ASN A 656 -3.06 21.07 -9.96
C ASN A 656 -2.18 19.85 -9.67
N TRP A 657 -0.93 19.90 -10.15
CA TRP A 657 0.06 18.84 -9.99
C TRP A 657 1.11 19.19 -8.94
N TYR A 658 1.39 18.24 -8.03
CA TYR A 658 2.39 18.35 -6.98
C TYR A 658 3.52 17.34 -7.21
N GLY A 659 4.77 17.77 -7.03
CA GLY A 659 5.94 16.91 -7.13
C GLY A 659 7.05 17.32 -6.17
N THR A 660 8.03 16.43 -5.96
CA THR A 660 9.20 16.70 -5.10
C THR A 660 10.40 17.15 -5.91
N GLN A 661 11.37 17.79 -5.24
CA GLN A 661 12.67 18.18 -5.80
C GLN A 661 13.79 17.94 -4.77
N PRO A 662 14.99 17.48 -5.17
CA PRO A 662 15.36 17.04 -6.52
C PRO A 662 14.66 15.72 -6.91
N ASN A 663 14.14 15.62 -8.13
CA ASN A 663 13.51 14.39 -8.62
C ASN A 663 13.46 14.35 -10.16
N SER A 664 14.23 13.45 -10.75
CA SER A 664 14.33 13.33 -12.21
C SER A 664 13.02 12.94 -12.91
N VAL A 665 12.11 12.23 -12.22
CA VAL A 665 10.77 11.94 -12.75
C VAL A 665 9.95 13.23 -12.83
N THR A 666 10.01 14.08 -11.79
CA THR A 666 9.35 15.38 -11.79
C THR A 666 9.91 16.26 -12.92
N ASP A 667 11.23 16.35 -13.04
CA ASP A 667 11.89 17.14 -14.08
C ASP A 667 11.47 16.71 -15.49
N GLN A 668 11.36 15.39 -15.71
CA GLN A 668 10.92 14.84 -16.98
C GLN A 668 9.44 15.12 -17.25
N LEU A 669 8.57 15.04 -16.25
CA LEU A 669 7.14 15.37 -16.38
C LEU A 669 6.90 16.85 -16.69
N ILE A 670 7.75 17.76 -16.21
CA ILE A 670 7.67 19.19 -16.58
C ILE A 670 7.75 19.34 -18.11
N THR A 671 8.66 18.60 -18.76
CA THR A 671 8.85 18.67 -20.21
C THR A 671 7.84 17.80 -20.97
N ALA A 672 7.63 16.56 -20.51
CA ALA A 672 6.82 15.58 -21.22
C ALA A 672 5.30 15.85 -21.12
N TRP A 673 4.86 16.56 -20.07
CA TRP A 673 3.45 16.78 -19.77
C TRP A 673 3.13 18.27 -19.51
N GLN A 674 3.70 18.88 -18.47
CA GLN A 674 3.24 20.21 -18.01
C GLN A 674 3.47 21.34 -19.01
N THR A 675 4.59 21.34 -19.74
CA THR A 675 4.90 22.34 -20.77
C THR A 675 4.63 21.86 -22.19
N ASN A 676 4.16 20.62 -22.38
CA ASN A 676 3.93 20.03 -23.68
C ASN A 676 2.65 20.62 -24.31
N PRO A 677 2.70 21.27 -25.49
CA PRO A 677 1.52 21.81 -26.17
C PRO A 677 0.45 20.75 -26.46
N ASP A 678 0.85 19.50 -26.67
CA ASP A 678 -0.07 18.37 -26.90
C ASP A 678 -0.86 17.99 -25.63
N SER A 679 -0.34 18.34 -24.45
CA SER A 679 -1.03 18.17 -23.16
C SER A 679 -1.76 19.44 -22.70
N THR A 680 -1.51 20.59 -23.33
CA THR A 680 -2.00 21.88 -22.86
C THR A 680 -2.81 22.59 -23.94
N THR A 681 -2.18 23.48 -24.71
CA THR A 681 -2.84 24.35 -25.68
C THR A 681 -3.67 23.59 -26.72
N LYS A 682 -3.17 22.46 -27.25
CA LYS A 682 -3.91 21.73 -28.31
C LYS A 682 -5.21 21.12 -27.83
N ILE A 683 -5.26 20.71 -26.57
CA ILE A 683 -6.44 20.07 -25.99
C ILE A 683 -7.26 21.03 -25.13
N GLY A 684 -6.78 22.26 -24.91
CA GLY A 684 -7.42 23.25 -24.04
C GLY A 684 -7.31 22.93 -22.55
N MET A 685 -6.21 22.34 -22.10
CA MET A 685 -5.93 22.03 -20.69
C MET A 685 -4.86 22.95 -20.12
N TYR A 686 -5.00 23.31 -18.84
CA TYR A 686 -4.00 24.07 -18.09
C TYR A 686 -3.42 23.23 -16.96
N ILE A 687 -2.10 23.23 -16.77
CA ILE A 687 -1.43 22.45 -15.72
C ILE A 687 -0.58 23.38 -14.86
N THR A 688 -0.85 23.41 -13.55
CA THR A 688 0.01 24.07 -12.56
C THR A 688 0.91 23.04 -11.90
N TYR A 689 2.17 23.40 -11.66
CA TYR A 689 3.13 22.58 -10.92
C TYR A 689 3.49 23.25 -9.59
N THR A 690 3.42 22.48 -8.51
CA THR A 690 3.82 22.89 -7.16
C THR A 690 4.92 21.95 -6.64
N SER A 691 6.11 22.50 -6.41
CA SER A 691 7.20 21.77 -5.74
C SER A 691 6.95 21.71 -4.24
N THR A 692 7.12 20.54 -3.63
CA THR A 692 6.90 20.37 -2.19
C THR A 692 7.69 19.20 -1.59
N GLU A 693 7.65 19.06 -0.27
CA GLU A 693 8.22 17.92 0.46
C GLU A 693 7.29 16.70 0.39
N PHE A 694 7.85 15.49 0.45
CA PHE A 694 7.08 14.25 0.30
C PHE A 694 5.96 14.12 1.35
N ALA A 695 6.31 14.15 2.65
CA ALA A 695 5.34 13.87 3.72
C ALA A 695 4.34 15.01 3.97
N PRO A 696 4.75 16.24 4.37
CA PRO A 696 3.80 17.29 4.73
C PRO A 696 3.17 18.02 3.53
N GLY A 697 3.74 17.83 2.35
CA GLY A 697 3.29 18.49 1.13
C GLY A 697 2.43 17.56 0.30
N LEU A 698 3.08 16.56 -0.27
CA LEU A 698 2.49 15.76 -1.33
C LEU A 698 1.63 14.61 -0.80
N TYR A 699 2.05 13.90 0.24
CA TYR A 699 1.23 12.88 0.90
C TYR A 699 0.12 13.49 1.76
N GLY A 700 0.41 14.57 2.49
CA GLY A 700 -0.54 15.32 3.30
C GLY A 700 -1.72 15.85 2.48
N GLU A 701 -1.45 16.49 1.33
CA GLU A 701 -2.48 16.98 0.41
C GLU A 701 -3.25 15.83 -0.27
N LEU A 702 -2.56 14.74 -0.67
CA LEU A 702 -3.24 13.58 -1.26
C LEU A 702 -4.22 12.94 -0.28
N SER A 703 -3.81 12.76 0.97
CA SER A 703 -4.58 12.06 2.00
C SER A 703 -5.50 12.99 2.79
N ARG A 704 -5.47 14.30 2.51
CA ARG A 704 -6.21 15.35 3.23
C ARG A 704 -6.03 15.29 4.76
N MET A 705 -4.80 14.98 5.20
CA MET A 705 -4.45 14.78 6.60
C MET A 705 -3.92 16.08 7.24
N GLU A 706 -4.69 16.71 8.14
CA GLU A 706 -4.30 17.97 8.81
C GLU A 706 -2.97 17.84 9.58
N ASN A 707 -2.75 16.68 10.23
CA ASN A 707 -1.51 16.37 10.95
C ASN A 707 -0.29 16.19 10.02
N TYR A 708 -0.52 16.09 8.71
CA TYR A 708 0.48 16.07 7.66
C TYR A 708 0.43 17.38 6.84
N GLY A 709 -0.04 18.49 7.40
CA GLY A 709 0.10 19.82 6.78
C GLY A 709 -1.02 20.22 5.82
N TYR A 710 -2.04 19.39 5.61
CA TYR A 710 -3.24 19.79 4.88
C TYR A 710 -3.97 20.92 5.61
N ASP A 711 -4.34 21.97 4.88
CA ASP A 711 -4.91 23.20 5.47
C ASP A 711 -6.44 23.23 5.48
N GLY A 712 -7.07 22.11 5.16
CA GLY A 712 -8.53 21.99 5.08
C GLY A 712 -9.13 22.38 3.73
N THR A 713 -8.32 22.84 2.77
CA THR A 713 -8.80 23.21 1.43
C THR A 713 -8.29 22.25 0.37
N PRO A 714 -9.17 21.50 -0.33
CA PRO A 714 -8.74 20.62 -1.41
C PRO A 714 -8.10 21.40 -2.56
N LYS A 715 -6.90 20.98 -2.98
CA LYS A 715 -6.14 21.62 -4.06
C LYS A 715 -5.56 20.64 -5.06
N LEU A 716 -5.21 19.44 -4.63
CA LEU A 716 -4.41 18.50 -5.40
C LEU A 716 -5.27 17.68 -6.36
N ASN A 717 -4.89 17.65 -7.64
CA ASN A 717 -5.48 16.75 -8.64
C ASN A 717 -4.53 15.60 -8.99
N ALA A 718 -3.24 15.89 -9.13
CA ALA A 718 -2.25 14.93 -9.61
C ALA A 718 -0.94 14.99 -8.83
N ILE A 719 -0.22 13.86 -8.83
CA ILE A 719 1.07 13.68 -8.15
C ILE A 719 1.94 12.66 -8.89
N ASN A 720 3.26 12.65 -8.68
CA ASN A 720 4.13 11.61 -9.23
C ASN A 720 4.90 10.83 -8.15
N PHE A 721 4.64 9.52 -8.04
CA PHE A 721 5.33 8.59 -7.11
C PHE A 721 5.74 7.32 -7.83
N ALA A 722 6.30 6.37 -7.09
CA ALA A 722 6.40 4.99 -7.52
C ALA A 722 5.67 4.06 -6.54
N SER A 723 4.99 3.04 -7.07
CA SER A 723 4.39 1.95 -6.30
C SER A 723 5.28 0.72 -6.39
N GLY A 724 5.61 0.13 -5.24
CA GLY A 724 6.31 -1.15 -5.14
C GLY A 724 5.42 -2.18 -4.46
N PHE A 725 5.33 -3.37 -5.04
CA PHE A 725 4.65 -4.52 -4.48
C PHE A 725 5.66 -5.35 -3.70
N THR A 726 5.60 -5.26 -2.36
CA THR A 726 6.48 -6.01 -1.46
C THR A 726 5.98 -7.43 -1.19
N SER A 727 4.87 -7.82 -1.81
CA SER A 727 4.22 -9.11 -1.68
C SER A 727 3.55 -9.50 -3.01
N ALA A 728 3.44 -10.81 -3.28
CA ALA A 728 2.59 -11.32 -4.34
C ALA A 728 1.13 -11.50 -3.91
N ALA A 729 0.80 -11.27 -2.63
CA ALA A 729 -0.57 -11.05 -2.22
C ALA A 729 -1.09 -9.77 -2.89
N TYR A 730 -1.90 -9.95 -3.93
CA TYR A 730 -2.48 -8.85 -4.68
C TYR A 730 -3.93 -8.69 -4.21
N ASP A 731 -4.08 -7.93 -3.14
CA ASP A 731 -5.36 -7.70 -2.48
C ASP A 731 -5.69 -6.20 -2.50
N TYR A 732 -6.79 -5.89 -3.18
CA TYR A 732 -7.36 -4.54 -3.27
C TYR A 732 -8.80 -4.51 -2.73
N ALA A 733 -9.21 -5.51 -1.96
CA ALA A 733 -10.47 -5.47 -1.23
C ALA A 733 -10.54 -4.19 -0.40
N PHE A 734 -11.70 -3.55 -0.36
CA PHE A 734 -11.97 -2.27 0.33
C PHE A 734 -11.24 -1.03 -0.23
N ASN A 735 -10.17 -1.15 -1.04
CA ASN A 735 -9.45 0.00 -1.61
C ASN A 735 -10.31 0.87 -2.55
N TRP A 736 -11.46 0.35 -2.97
CA TRP A 736 -12.41 1.02 -3.87
C TRP A 736 -13.80 1.18 -3.24
N THR A 737 -13.91 0.97 -1.93
CA THR A 737 -15.19 1.05 -1.22
C THR A 737 -15.87 2.38 -1.45
N ILE A 738 -17.18 2.37 -1.68
CA ILE A 738 -17.98 3.61 -1.72
C ILE A 738 -18.48 4.01 -0.32
N ASN A 739 -18.27 3.17 0.70
CA ASN A 739 -18.73 3.40 2.06
C ASN A 739 -18.03 4.63 2.66
N PRO A 740 -18.74 5.73 2.98
CA PRO A 740 -18.14 6.96 3.52
C PRO A 740 -17.38 6.74 4.83
N ASP A 741 -17.76 5.76 5.64
CA ASP A 741 -17.11 5.47 6.93
C ASP A 741 -15.75 4.76 6.75
N MET A 742 -15.45 4.24 5.57
CA MET A 742 -14.20 3.54 5.25
C MET A 742 -13.38 4.23 4.14
N TYR A 743 -14.03 5.04 3.30
CA TYR A 743 -13.47 5.56 2.07
C TYR A 743 -12.11 6.26 2.24
N ASP A 744 -12.02 7.22 3.16
CA ASP A 744 -10.80 8.01 3.34
C ASP A 744 -9.63 7.17 3.91
N ASP A 745 -9.92 6.11 4.66
CA ASP A 745 -8.91 5.26 5.29
C ASP A 745 -8.33 4.20 4.33
N TYR A 746 -9.13 3.76 3.35
CA TYR A 746 -8.78 2.64 2.47
C TYR A 746 -8.49 3.06 1.02
N SER A 747 -9.00 4.20 0.55
CA SER A 747 -8.96 4.48 -0.88
C SER A 747 -7.55 4.77 -1.41
N ALA A 748 -7.15 4.04 -2.45
CA ALA A 748 -5.83 4.19 -3.06
C ALA A 748 -5.73 5.40 -4.02
N ALA A 749 -6.83 5.73 -4.71
CA ALA A 749 -6.90 6.80 -5.71
C ALA A 749 -8.17 7.67 -5.61
N TYR A 750 -9.00 7.43 -4.59
CA TYR A 750 -10.22 8.18 -4.32
C TYR A 750 -11.20 8.16 -5.50
N VAL A 751 -11.40 6.97 -6.08
CA VAL A 751 -12.43 6.72 -7.10
C VAL A 751 -13.66 6.14 -6.41
N LYS A 752 -14.83 6.71 -6.69
CA LYS A 752 -16.12 6.06 -6.49
C LYS A 752 -16.66 5.69 -7.86
N ASP A 753 -16.68 4.40 -8.16
CA ASP A 753 -17.17 3.92 -9.45
C ASP A 753 -18.71 3.88 -9.42
N GLU A 754 -19.35 4.59 -10.36
CA GLU A 754 -20.82 4.66 -10.45
C GLU A 754 -21.48 3.28 -10.60
N ALA A 755 -20.75 2.29 -11.15
CA ALA A 755 -21.24 0.92 -11.26
C ALA A 755 -21.42 0.23 -9.90
N ASP A 756 -20.78 0.71 -8.83
CA ASP A 756 -20.86 0.12 -7.48
C ASP A 756 -22.04 0.65 -6.66
N PHE A 757 -22.74 1.71 -7.09
CA PHE A 757 -23.89 2.25 -6.36
C PHE A 757 -25.16 1.44 -6.63
N TRP A 758 -25.72 0.80 -5.60
CA TRP A 758 -26.95 0.02 -5.72
C TRP A 758 -28.16 0.86 -6.20
N GLU A 759 -28.22 2.15 -5.84
CA GLU A 759 -29.30 3.07 -6.24
C GLU A 759 -29.40 3.28 -7.77
N ASN A 760 -28.31 3.06 -8.50
CA ASN A 760 -28.29 3.17 -9.96
C ASN A 760 -29.07 2.03 -10.63
N TYR A 761 -29.35 0.96 -9.89
CA TYR A 761 -30.07 -0.20 -10.38
C TYR A 761 -31.46 -0.32 -9.73
N SER A 762 -31.71 0.19 -8.53
CA SER A 762 -32.95 -0.10 -7.77
C SER A 762 -34.20 0.71 -8.17
N LYS A 763 -34.28 1.18 -9.42
CA LYS A 763 -35.41 1.98 -9.94
C LYS A 763 -36.42 1.18 -10.75
#